data_AF-A0A7L5T264-F1
#
_entry.id   AF-A0A7L5T264-F1
#
_cell.length_a   1.000
_cell.length_b   1.000
_cell.length_c   1.000
_cell.angle_alpha   90.00
_cell.angle_beta   90.00
_cell.angle_gamma   90.00
#
_symmetry.space_group_name_H-M   'P 1'
#
loop_
_entity.id
_entity.type
_entity.pdbx_description
1 polymer ?
#
loop_
_entity_poly.entity_id
_entity_poly.type
_entity_poly.pdbx_seq_one_letter_code
_entity_poly.pdbx_strand_id
1 'polypeptide(L)'
;MQVWPGHAYPLGATYDGAGTNFAVFSEAATRIELCLLHDDGSETAVELRETDAFVRHAYLPGIMPGQRYGFRAHGPYEPEQGDRCNSAKLLLDPYAKAISGKIDWGEEVYGYHFYRPDKRNDLDSAPHTMASVVVNPYFDWGDDRPPRTDYHRTVIYEAHVKGLTMRHPRLPEELRGTYAALAHPAIIEHLTELGVTTLELMPVHQFVHDHRLVDSGLANYWGYNTIGFFAPHNAYASWGDRGQQVLEFKSAVRALHQAGIEVILDVVYNHTAEGNHLGPTLSFRGLDNASYYRLTEDRRYYMDTTGTGNSLLMRSPHVLQLIMDSLRYWVTEMRVDGFRFDLAATLARQFHEVDRLSSFFDLVQQDPVVSQVKLIAEPWDVGEGGYQVGNFPPLWTEWNGKFRDTVRDLWRGEPRTLAEFASRLTGSSDLYQNDGRRPLASVNFVTCHDGFTLRDLVSYDAKHNEANGESNQDGESYNRSWNCGVEGETDDPAVRALRSRQMRNFIATLMLSQGVPMLSHGDEFARTQGGNNNAYCQDNETSWVRWPVPGKDAAEGDREALELLRFTRSLIWLRRDHPVFRRRRFFHGRPVEGTHDELSDIAWFTHEGEEMRQRDWQAAHAQSLAVFLNGNAISEPGVRGERITDDSFLLLFNAHHEPLDFVVPVDHGKQWQVIVDTAVPGGVEPGSGQKVAAGDRLTLVDRSLMVLQRPA
;
A
#
# COMPACT_ATOMS: atom_id res chain seq x y z
N MET A 1 -34.80 29.31 10.02
CA MET A 1 -34.51 27.87 9.89
C MET A 1 -35.03 27.17 11.13
N GLN A 2 -35.73 26.05 10.99
CA GLN A 2 -36.17 25.26 12.15
C GLN A 2 -35.02 24.31 12.56
N VAL A 3 -34.71 24.26 13.85
CA VAL A 3 -33.63 23.41 14.39
C VAL A 3 -34.26 22.47 15.40
N TRP A 4 -34.05 21.17 15.24
CA TRP A 4 -34.51 20.12 16.15
C TRP A 4 -33.33 19.58 16.96
N PRO A 5 -33.58 18.92 18.11
CA PRO A 5 -32.51 18.39 18.95
C PRO A 5 -31.56 17.44 18.22
N GLY A 6 -32.07 16.62 17.30
CA GLY A 6 -31.27 15.58 16.64
C GLY A 6 -30.75 14.53 17.61
N HIS A 7 -29.66 13.87 17.25
CA HIS A 7 -29.06 12.78 17.99
C HIS A 7 -27.53 12.88 18.00
N ALA A 8 -26.91 12.50 19.13
CA ALA A 8 -25.46 12.43 19.27
C ALA A 8 -24.78 11.30 18.45
N TYR A 9 -25.56 10.35 17.92
CA TYR A 9 -25.04 9.27 17.08
C TYR A 9 -25.96 9.04 15.86
N PRO A 10 -25.40 8.73 14.68
CA PRO A 10 -23.97 8.66 14.35
C PRO A 10 -23.28 10.03 14.35
N LEU A 11 -21.96 10.04 14.58
CA LEU A 11 -21.12 11.23 14.40
C LEU A 11 -21.07 11.66 12.92
N GLY A 12 -20.88 12.96 12.72
CA GLY A 12 -20.87 13.63 11.44
C GLY A 12 -22.25 14.05 10.91
N ALA A 13 -22.32 14.41 9.63
CA ALA A 13 -23.57 14.68 8.94
C ALA A 13 -24.23 13.40 8.36
N THR A 14 -25.47 13.14 8.76
CA THR A 14 -26.25 11.98 8.30
C THR A 14 -27.61 12.42 7.76
N TYR A 15 -27.78 12.26 6.45
CA TYR A 15 -29.03 12.52 5.74
C TYR A 15 -29.98 11.31 5.81
N ASP A 16 -31.25 11.55 6.14
CA ASP A 16 -32.26 10.49 6.36
C ASP A 16 -33.40 10.46 5.32
N GLY A 17 -33.37 11.36 4.32
CA GLY A 17 -34.44 11.51 3.33
C GLY A 17 -35.31 12.76 3.53
N ALA A 18 -35.32 13.36 4.72
CA ALA A 18 -36.12 14.56 5.05
C ALA A 18 -35.26 15.74 5.53
N GLY A 19 -34.10 15.46 6.10
CA GLY A 19 -33.16 16.46 6.61
C GLY A 19 -31.83 15.81 6.99
N THR A 20 -31.00 16.57 7.69
CA THR A 20 -29.66 16.11 8.08
C THR A 20 -29.46 16.26 9.59
N ASN A 21 -29.05 15.17 10.23
CA ASN A 21 -28.52 15.18 11.60
C ASN A 21 -27.03 15.52 11.57
N PHE A 22 -26.59 16.46 12.40
CA PHE A 22 -25.18 16.81 12.59
C PHE A 22 -24.79 16.47 14.03
N ALA A 23 -23.65 15.80 14.20
CA ALA A 23 -23.09 15.48 15.52
C ALA A 23 -21.56 15.58 15.49
N VAL A 24 -20.97 16.34 16.41
CA VAL A 24 -19.52 16.56 16.47
C VAL A 24 -19.03 16.51 17.92
N PHE A 25 -17.92 15.81 18.13
CA PHE A 25 -17.29 15.67 19.45
C PHE A 25 -16.34 16.84 19.75
N SER A 26 -16.42 17.38 20.96
CA SER A 26 -15.41 18.26 21.56
C SER A 26 -15.67 18.41 23.07
N GLU A 27 -14.66 18.07 23.88
CA GLU A 27 -14.63 18.36 25.31
C GLU A 27 -14.18 19.81 25.58
N ALA A 28 -13.29 20.34 24.74
CA ALA A 28 -12.68 21.67 24.91
C ALA A 28 -13.61 22.84 24.52
N ALA A 29 -14.49 22.66 23.53
CA ALA A 29 -15.31 23.74 23.01
C ALA A 29 -16.48 24.08 23.96
N THR A 30 -16.59 25.34 24.35
CA THR A 30 -17.70 25.88 25.15
C THR A 30 -18.94 26.17 24.30
N ARG A 31 -18.77 26.38 23.00
CA ARG A 31 -19.84 26.51 22.00
C ARG A 31 -19.36 26.06 20.63
N ILE A 32 -20.21 25.38 19.87
CA ILE A 32 -19.95 25.05 18.45
C ILE A 32 -21.07 25.59 17.58
N GLU A 33 -20.69 26.26 16.50
CA GLU A 33 -21.59 26.71 15.44
C GLU A 33 -21.39 25.83 14.21
N LEU A 34 -22.48 25.25 13.71
CA LEU A 34 -22.57 24.63 12.39
C LEU A 34 -22.74 25.73 11.35
N CYS A 35 -21.78 25.86 10.45
CA CYS A 35 -21.74 26.88 9.41
C CYS A 35 -22.19 26.27 8.09
N LEU A 36 -23.39 26.62 7.61
CA LEU A 36 -23.89 26.22 6.29
C LEU A 36 -23.40 27.23 5.25
N LEU A 37 -22.69 26.75 4.24
CA LEU A 37 -22.08 27.57 3.20
C LEU A 37 -22.94 27.56 1.93
N HIS A 38 -23.34 28.74 1.47
CA HIS A 38 -24.17 28.92 0.28
C HIS A 38 -23.31 29.14 -0.97
N ASP A 39 -23.94 29.03 -2.15
CA ASP A 39 -23.23 29.18 -3.43
C ASP A 39 -22.86 30.63 -3.75
N ASP A 40 -23.55 31.59 -3.14
CA ASP A 40 -23.22 33.02 -3.22
C ASP A 40 -22.07 33.44 -2.28
N GLY A 41 -21.49 32.49 -1.54
CA GLY A 41 -20.43 32.72 -0.57
C GLY A 41 -20.91 33.16 0.81
N SER A 42 -22.23 33.30 1.02
CA SER A 42 -22.78 33.62 2.34
C SER A 42 -22.75 32.41 3.29
N GLU A 43 -22.66 32.70 4.58
CA GLU A 43 -22.64 31.71 5.66
C GLU A 43 -23.90 31.85 6.53
N THR A 44 -24.53 30.72 6.88
CA THR A 44 -25.55 30.66 7.92
C THR A 44 -25.06 29.81 9.09
N ALA A 45 -24.79 30.47 10.22
CA ALA A 45 -24.35 29.80 11.44
C ALA A 45 -25.55 29.34 12.29
N VAL A 46 -25.50 28.09 12.75
CA VAL A 46 -26.49 27.47 13.63
C VAL A 46 -25.77 26.91 14.86
N GLU A 47 -26.07 27.43 16.04
CA GLU A 47 -25.51 26.94 17.29
C GLU A 47 -26.01 25.51 17.60
N LEU A 48 -25.08 24.59 17.88
CA LEU A 48 -25.39 23.24 18.36
C LEU A 48 -25.56 23.28 19.88
N ARG A 49 -26.82 23.38 20.32
CA ARG A 49 -27.18 23.60 21.73
C ARG A 49 -27.31 22.31 22.54
N GLU A 50 -27.73 21.22 21.90
CA GLU A 50 -27.83 19.93 22.57
C GLU A 50 -26.45 19.31 22.73
N THR A 51 -26.21 18.65 23.85
CA THR A 51 -24.94 18.01 24.16
C THR A 51 -25.16 16.77 25.00
N ASP A 52 -24.76 15.62 24.47
CA ASP A 52 -24.73 14.35 25.18
C ASP A 52 -23.30 13.82 25.16
N ALA A 53 -22.72 13.57 26.34
CA ALA A 53 -21.35 13.04 26.48
C ALA A 53 -20.29 13.77 25.61
N PHE A 54 -20.30 15.10 25.65
CA PHE A 54 -19.40 15.99 24.87
C PHE A 54 -19.58 15.94 23.35
N VAL A 55 -20.63 15.29 22.86
CA VAL A 55 -21.06 15.36 21.48
C VAL A 55 -22.15 16.41 21.35
N ARG A 56 -21.87 17.45 20.55
CA ARG A 56 -22.84 18.50 20.22
C ARG A 56 -23.60 18.11 18.97
N HIS A 57 -24.91 18.26 18.99
CA HIS A 57 -25.74 17.83 17.87
C HIS A 57 -26.97 18.70 17.63
N ALA A 58 -27.49 18.60 16.41
CA ALA A 58 -28.74 19.18 15.98
C ALA A 58 -29.26 18.45 14.73
N TYR A 59 -30.57 18.51 14.50
CA TYR A 59 -31.19 18.07 13.25
C TYR A 59 -31.81 19.25 12.51
N LEU A 60 -31.49 19.38 11.23
CA LEU A 60 -31.96 20.47 10.38
C LEU A 60 -32.85 19.88 9.25
N PRO A 61 -34.19 20.03 9.36
CA PRO A 61 -35.11 19.63 8.30
C PRO A 61 -34.83 20.38 7.00
N GLY A 62 -34.91 19.68 5.86
CA GLY A 62 -34.74 20.26 4.52
C GLY A 62 -33.30 20.52 4.10
N ILE A 63 -32.30 20.23 4.94
CA ILE A 63 -30.90 20.19 4.50
C ILE A 63 -30.65 18.89 3.76
N MET A 64 -30.30 19.00 2.48
CA MET A 64 -30.19 17.90 1.52
C MET A 64 -28.72 17.59 1.16
N PRO A 65 -28.45 16.42 0.57
CA PRO A 65 -27.13 16.12 0.01
C PRO A 65 -26.64 17.20 -0.97
N GLY A 66 -25.34 17.47 -0.95
CA GLY A 66 -24.68 18.54 -1.68
C GLY A 66 -24.52 19.85 -0.89
N GLN A 67 -25.18 19.98 0.28
CA GLN A 67 -24.96 21.11 1.18
C GLN A 67 -23.53 21.11 1.71
N ARG A 68 -22.83 22.23 1.52
CA ARG A 68 -21.50 22.47 2.09
C ARG A 68 -21.62 23.00 3.52
N TYR A 69 -20.77 22.55 4.41
CA TYR A 69 -20.75 22.98 5.80
C TYR A 69 -19.35 22.87 6.44
N GLY A 70 -19.22 23.47 7.61
CA GLY A 70 -18.10 23.28 8.53
C GLY A 70 -18.52 23.67 9.96
N PHE A 71 -17.56 23.70 10.87
CA PHE A 71 -17.78 24.08 12.26
C PHE A 71 -16.91 25.26 12.67
N ARG A 72 -17.43 26.11 13.57
CA ARG A 72 -16.63 27.09 14.32
C ARG A 72 -16.69 26.76 15.79
N ALA A 73 -15.54 26.42 16.37
CA ALA A 73 -15.40 26.05 17.77
C ALA A 73 -14.96 27.26 18.62
N HIS A 74 -15.77 27.60 19.62
CA HIS A 74 -15.47 28.62 20.62
C HIS A 74 -14.99 27.92 21.88
N GLY A 75 -13.89 28.39 22.46
CA GLY A 75 -13.26 27.77 23.61
C GLY A 75 -11.97 28.50 24.02
N PRO A 76 -11.22 27.95 24.99
CA PRO A 76 -9.93 28.50 25.37
C PRO A 76 -8.93 28.47 24.22
N TYR A 77 -8.12 29.53 24.12
CA TYR A 77 -6.93 29.57 23.27
C TYR A 77 -5.73 29.84 24.17
N GLU A 78 -5.21 28.78 24.77
CA GLU A 78 -4.09 28.78 25.69
C GLU A 78 -3.06 27.78 25.17
N PRO A 79 -2.24 28.13 24.15
CA PRO A 79 -1.32 27.20 23.51
C PRO A 79 -0.38 26.50 24.49
N GLU A 80 0.00 27.17 25.60
CA GLU A 80 0.89 26.60 26.62
C GLU A 80 0.23 25.48 27.44
N GLN A 81 -1.11 25.40 27.44
CA GLN A 81 -1.88 24.27 27.98
C GLN A 81 -2.31 23.27 26.88
N GLY A 82 -1.98 23.58 25.62
CA GLY A 82 -2.38 22.81 24.45
C GLY A 82 -3.75 23.20 23.87
N ASP A 83 -4.45 24.16 24.45
CA ASP A 83 -5.78 24.59 23.99
C ASP A 83 -5.68 25.52 22.78
N ARG A 84 -6.42 25.20 21.71
CA ARG A 84 -6.27 25.85 20.39
C ARG A 84 -7.60 26.21 19.73
N CYS A 85 -8.69 26.30 20.48
CA CYS A 85 -9.99 26.67 19.92
C CYS A 85 -9.95 28.09 19.34
N ASN A 86 -10.26 28.22 18.05
CA ASN A 86 -10.30 29.49 17.36
C ASN A 86 -11.48 29.53 16.37
N SER A 87 -12.56 30.19 16.78
CA SER A 87 -13.79 30.30 15.99
C SER A 87 -13.67 31.12 14.71
N ALA A 88 -12.58 31.88 14.52
CA ALA A 88 -12.29 32.53 13.25
C ALA A 88 -11.94 31.50 12.16
N LYS A 89 -11.54 30.28 12.56
CA LYS A 89 -11.21 29.20 11.64
C LYS A 89 -12.44 28.34 11.39
N LEU A 90 -12.82 28.18 10.12
CA LEU A 90 -13.78 27.19 9.68
C LEU A 90 -13.10 25.81 9.69
N LEU A 91 -13.68 24.90 10.45
CA LEU A 91 -13.16 23.55 10.68
C LEU A 91 -13.96 22.53 9.88
N LEU A 92 -13.26 21.58 9.28
CA LEU A 92 -13.87 20.40 8.66
C LEU A 92 -14.49 19.50 9.75
N ASP A 93 -15.53 18.77 9.36
CA ASP A 93 -16.07 17.69 10.17
C ASP A 93 -15.11 16.48 10.11
N PRO A 94 -14.59 15.98 11.24
CA PRO A 94 -13.79 14.75 11.28
C PRO A 94 -14.47 13.53 10.65
N TYR A 95 -15.81 13.52 10.60
CA TYR A 95 -16.66 12.48 10.02
C TYR A 95 -17.22 12.85 8.64
N ALA A 96 -16.69 13.89 7.98
CA ALA A 96 -17.09 14.27 6.64
C ALA A 96 -16.86 13.10 5.65
N LYS A 97 -17.94 12.65 5.01
CA LYS A 97 -17.90 11.58 3.98
C LYS A 97 -17.54 12.11 2.59
N ALA A 98 -17.54 13.43 2.41
CA ALA A 98 -17.08 14.12 1.22
C ALA A 98 -16.57 15.52 1.61
N ILE A 99 -15.52 15.97 0.93
CA ILE A 99 -14.91 17.29 1.13
C ILE A 99 -14.78 17.99 -0.23
N SER A 100 -15.17 19.26 -0.29
CA SER A 100 -15.19 20.10 -1.49
C SER A 100 -14.19 21.24 -1.37
N GLY A 101 -13.59 21.61 -2.50
CA GLY A 101 -12.66 22.71 -2.64
C GLY A 101 -11.20 22.32 -2.42
N LYS A 102 -10.38 23.35 -2.27
CA LYS A 102 -8.95 23.29 -2.00
C LYS A 102 -8.58 24.39 -1.01
N ILE A 103 -7.41 24.27 -0.39
CA ILE A 103 -6.88 25.33 0.46
C ILE A 103 -6.24 26.41 -0.42
N ASP A 104 -6.59 27.65 -0.13
CA ASP A 104 -5.86 28.84 -0.58
C ASP A 104 -4.90 29.23 0.54
N TRP A 105 -3.61 28.97 0.35
CA TRP A 105 -2.63 29.08 1.43
C TRP A 105 -2.35 30.55 1.76
N GLY A 106 -2.56 30.90 3.03
CA GLY A 106 -2.35 32.23 3.60
C GLY A 106 -2.41 32.16 5.12
N GLU A 107 -2.13 33.27 5.82
CA GLU A 107 -2.20 33.31 7.29
C GLU A 107 -3.62 32.99 7.81
N GLU A 108 -4.65 33.16 6.99
CA GLU A 108 -6.07 32.93 7.31
C GLU A 108 -6.34 31.52 7.81
N VAL A 109 -5.66 30.50 7.29
CA VAL A 109 -5.87 29.09 7.70
C VAL A 109 -5.00 28.67 8.90
N TYR A 110 -4.24 29.60 9.48
CA TYR A 110 -3.42 29.35 10.66
C TYR A 110 -4.01 30.02 11.90
N GLY A 111 -4.04 29.29 13.02
CA GLY A 111 -4.49 29.82 14.30
C GLY A 111 -3.61 30.95 14.86
N TYR A 112 -2.46 31.22 14.24
CA TYR A 112 -1.45 32.19 14.66
C TYR A 112 -0.96 33.05 13.48
N HIS A 113 -0.23 34.13 13.79
CA HIS A 113 0.41 34.99 12.78
C HIS A 113 1.86 34.53 12.51
N PHE A 114 2.28 34.41 11.24
CA PHE A 114 3.59 33.89 10.82
C PHE A 114 4.77 34.61 11.48
N TYR A 115 4.73 35.94 11.57
CA TYR A 115 5.80 36.73 12.20
C TYR A 115 5.64 36.88 13.72
N ARG A 116 4.53 36.40 14.28
CA ARG A 116 4.13 36.52 15.70
C ARG A 116 3.43 35.21 16.14
N PRO A 117 4.13 34.07 16.17
CA PRO A 117 3.52 32.76 16.40
C PRO A 117 2.96 32.55 17.81
N ASP A 118 3.26 33.46 18.74
CA ASP A 118 2.65 33.55 20.07
C ASP A 118 1.26 34.23 20.07
N LYS A 119 0.86 34.88 18.96
CA LYS A 119 -0.39 35.61 18.86
C LYS A 119 -1.42 34.81 18.09
N ARG A 120 -2.61 34.69 18.68
CA ARG A 120 -3.82 34.21 18.02
C ARG A 120 -4.14 35.08 16.80
N ASN A 121 -4.51 34.42 15.71
CA ASN A 121 -4.92 35.06 14.47
C ASN A 121 -6.44 34.88 14.26
N ASP A 122 -7.17 35.98 14.24
CA ASP A 122 -8.64 36.02 14.11
C ASP A 122 -9.13 36.34 12.68
N LEU A 123 -8.25 36.26 11.67
CA LEU A 123 -8.67 36.30 10.26
C LEU A 123 -9.58 35.11 9.94
N ASP A 124 -10.65 35.36 9.17
CA ASP A 124 -11.62 34.34 8.78
C ASP A 124 -11.03 33.39 7.73
N SER A 125 -11.07 32.09 8.00
CA SER A 125 -10.55 31.08 7.09
C SER A 125 -11.57 30.51 6.11
N ALA A 126 -12.87 30.78 6.28
CA ALA A 126 -13.93 30.15 5.48
C ALA A 126 -13.75 30.31 3.95
N PRO A 127 -13.32 31.48 3.41
CA PRO A 127 -13.07 31.62 1.98
C PRO A 127 -11.81 30.90 1.46
N HIS A 128 -10.92 30.49 2.37
CA HIS A 128 -9.57 30.01 2.06
C HIS A 128 -9.36 28.52 2.36
N THR A 129 -10.38 27.82 2.86
CA THR A 129 -10.29 26.41 3.23
C THR A 129 -11.32 25.54 2.52
N MET A 130 -11.21 24.23 2.70
CA MET A 130 -12.16 23.26 2.19
C MET A 130 -13.44 23.22 3.03
N ALA A 131 -14.53 22.69 2.46
CA ALA A 131 -15.79 22.49 3.17
C ALA A 131 -16.18 21.01 3.20
N SER A 132 -16.79 20.59 4.31
CA SER A 132 -17.43 19.28 4.41
C SER A 132 -18.73 19.28 3.60
N VAL A 133 -19.15 18.12 3.10
CA VAL A 133 -20.36 18.01 2.27
C VAL A 133 -21.30 16.94 2.81
N VAL A 134 -22.58 17.27 2.91
CA VAL A 134 -23.63 16.29 3.20
C VAL A 134 -23.78 15.35 2.00
N VAL A 135 -23.67 14.04 2.21
CA VAL A 135 -23.78 13.05 1.13
C VAL A 135 -25.06 12.25 1.21
N ASN A 136 -25.52 11.74 0.07
CA ASN A 136 -26.54 10.70 0.04
C ASN A 136 -25.87 9.35 0.34
N PRO A 137 -26.26 8.61 1.40
CA PRO A 137 -25.67 7.30 1.67
C PRO A 137 -26.04 6.25 0.61
N TYR A 138 -27.18 6.42 -0.08
CA TYR A 138 -27.69 5.43 -1.02
C TYR A 138 -26.81 5.27 -2.26
N PHE A 139 -26.45 4.02 -2.56
CA PHE A 139 -25.82 3.60 -3.81
C PHE A 139 -26.34 2.22 -4.20
N ASP A 140 -26.69 2.02 -5.46
CA ASP A 140 -27.16 0.73 -5.97
C ASP A 140 -25.98 -0.17 -6.34
N TRP A 141 -25.65 -1.07 -5.41
CA TRP A 141 -24.62 -2.09 -5.59
C TRP A 141 -25.06 -3.23 -6.53
N GLY A 142 -26.35 -3.36 -6.86
CA GLY A 142 -26.87 -4.48 -7.64
C GLY A 142 -26.51 -5.83 -7.03
N ASP A 143 -26.02 -6.75 -7.85
CA ASP A 143 -25.60 -8.11 -7.46
C ASP A 143 -24.16 -8.20 -6.94
N ASP A 144 -23.51 -7.07 -6.67
CA ASP A 144 -22.12 -7.02 -6.20
C ASP A 144 -21.91 -7.86 -4.94
N ARG A 145 -20.79 -8.60 -4.91
CA ARG A 145 -20.35 -9.41 -3.78
C ARG A 145 -18.83 -9.27 -3.63
N PRO A 146 -18.31 -9.13 -2.41
CA PRO A 146 -16.87 -9.14 -2.16
C PRO A 146 -16.22 -10.39 -2.77
N PRO A 147 -15.15 -10.27 -3.58
CA PRO A 147 -14.52 -11.43 -4.21
C PRO A 147 -13.97 -12.47 -3.22
N ARG A 148 -13.42 -12.01 -2.08
CA ARG A 148 -12.87 -12.85 -1.00
C ARG A 148 -11.85 -13.87 -1.49
N THR A 149 -10.88 -13.41 -2.26
CA THR A 149 -9.74 -14.21 -2.70
C THR A 149 -8.90 -14.59 -1.49
N ASP A 150 -8.79 -15.89 -1.21
CA ASP A 150 -7.94 -16.39 -0.13
C ASP A 150 -6.51 -15.82 -0.21
N TYR A 151 -5.92 -15.48 0.94
CA TYR A 151 -4.57 -14.89 1.01
C TYR A 151 -3.51 -15.67 0.21
N HIS A 152 -3.50 -17.00 0.28
CA HIS A 152 -2.52 -17.79 -0.49
C HIS A 152 -2.66 -17.64 -2.01
N ARG A 153 -3.82 -17.25 -2.54
CA ARG A 153 -4.05 -16.99 -3.97
C ARG A 153 -3.89 -15.52 -4.34
N THR A 154 -3.61 -14.67 -3.35
CA THR A 154 -3.52 -13.22 -3.52
C THR A 154 -2.24 -12.86 -4.27
N VAL A 155 -2.37 -11.96 -5.24
CA VAL A 155 -1.27 -11.25 -5.89
C VAL A 155 -1.68 -9.78 -5.86
N ILE A 156 -0.96 -9.00 -5.06
CA ILE A 156 -1.26 -7.59 -4.82
C ILE A 156 -0.62 -6.76 -5.93
N TYR A 157 -1.39 -5.79 -6.45
CA TYR A 157 -0.90 -4.76 -7.35
C TYR A 157 -1.05 -3.39 -6.68
N GLU A 158 0.06 -2.83 -6.20
CA GLU A 158 0.11 -1.52 -5.57
C GLU A 158 0.06 -0.43 -6.65
N ALA A 159 -0.95 0.43 -6.62
CA ALA A 159 -1.16 1.44 -7.65
C ALA A 159 -1.62 2.79 -7.12
N HIS A 160 -1.15 3.84 -7.79
CA HIS A 160 -1.66 5.19 -7.62
C HIS A 160 -2.84 5.46 -8.55
N VAL A 161 -3.99 5.94 -8.02
CA VAL A 161 -5.21 6.24 -8.81
C VAL A 161 -4.88 7.11 -10.04
N LYS A 162 -4.23 8.25 -9.79
CA LYS A 162 -3.75 9.15 -10.83
C LYS A 162 -2.68 8.53 -11.75
N GLY A 163 -1.52 8.18 -11.18
CA GLY A 163 -0.36 7.71 -11.94
C GLY A 163 -0.59 6.51 -12.85
N LEU A 164 -1.43 5.55 -12.43
CA LEU A 164 -1.75 4.38 -13.24
C LEU A 164 -2.42 4.75 -14.57
N THR A 165 -3.29 5.76 -14.55
CA THR A 165 -4.24 5.99 -15.65
C THR A 165 -4.02 7.32 -16.39
N MET A 166 -3.23 8.25 -15.82
CA MET A 166 -3.05 9.61 -16.34
C MET A 166 -2.56 9.66 -17.80
N ARG A 167 -1.75 8.69 -18.23
CA ARG A 167 -1.21 8.61 -19.59
C ARG A 167 -1.75 7.43 -20.41
N HIS A 168 -2.85 6.81 -19.97
CA HIS A 168 -3.38 5.64 -20.66
C HIS A 168 -4.01 6.03 -22.02
N PRO A 169 -3.52 5.51 -23.16
CA PRO A 169 -3.90 6.02 -24.49
C PRO A 169 -5.35 5.72 -24.87
N ARG A 170 -5.93 4.63 -24.35
CA ARG A 170 -7.35 4.25 -24.61
C ARG A 170 -8.36 4.98 -23.71
N LEU A 171 -7.93 5.79 -22.74
CA LEU A 171 -8.85 6.50 -21.87
C LEU A 171 -9.20 7.89 -22.45
N PRO A 172 -10.47 8.30 -22.38
CA PRO A 172 -10.88 9.69 -22.57
C PRO A 172 -10.11 10.61 -21.61
N GLU A 173 -9.76 11.81 -22.05
CA GLU A 173 -8.90 12.73 -21.29
C GLU A 173 -9.52 13.12 -19.95
N GLU A 174 -10.83 13.35 -19.95
CA GLU A 174 -11.63 13.73 -18.78
C GLU A 174 -11.72 12.66 -17.68
N LEU A 175 -11.42 11.40 -18.00
CA LEU A 175 -11.41 10.32 -17.03
C LEU A 175 -10.00 10.03 -16.49
N ARG A 176 -8.95 10.46 -17.19
CA ARG A 176 -7.57 10.10 -16.84
C ARG A 176 -7.23 10.58 -15.44
N GLY A 177 -6.69 9.67 -14.65
CA GLY A 177 -6.22 9.94 -13.31
C GLY A 177 -7.30 9.99 -12.23
N THR A 178 -8.48 9.43 -12.51
CA THR A 178 -9.67 9.49 -11.64
C THR A 178 -10.17 8.11 -11.23
N TYR A 179 -11.09 8.05 -10.25
CA TYR A 179 -11.74 6.80 -9.87
C TYR A 179 -12.52 6.16 -11.04
N ALA A 180 -13.14 6.96 -11.91
CA ALA A 180 -13.86 6.47 -13.09
C ALA A 180 -12.92 5.76 -14.08
N ALA A 181 -11.65 6.16 -14.17
CA ALA A 181 -10.67 5.44 -14.99
C ALA A 181 -10.42 4.02 -14.47
N LEU A 182 -10.45 3.79 -13.15
CA LEU A 182 -10.28 2.45 -12.58
C LEU A 182 -11.42 1.51 -12.97
N ALA A 183 -12.64 2.04 -13.14
CA ALA A 183 -13.79 1.31 -13.64
C ALA A 183 -13.76 1.07 -15.17
N HIS A 184 -12.86 1.72 -15.89
CA HIS A 184 -12.86 1.67 -17.35
C HIS A 184 -12.38 0.30 -17.85
N PRO A 185 -13.03 -0.29 -18.88
CA PRO A 185 -12.68 -1.63 -19.39
C PRO A 185 -11.20 -1.83 -19.73
N ALA A 186 -10.51 -0.78 -20.20
CA ALA A 186 -9.09 -0.85 -20.53
C ALA A 186 -8.18 -1.15 -19.32
N ILE A 187 -8.51 -0.61 -18.14
CA ILE A 187 -7.75 -0.85 -16.91
C ILE A 187 -8.10 -2.22 -16.34
N ILE A 188 -9.39 -2.56 -16.31
CA ILE A 188 -9.86 -3.87 -15.86
C ILE A 188 -9.26 -5.00 -16.71
N GLU A 189 -9.23 -4.85 -18.03
CA GLU A 189 -8.62 -5.79 -18.98
C GLU A 189 -7.13 -5.98 -18.66
N HIS A 190 -6.38 -4.90 -18.46
CA HIS A 190 -4.95 -5.00 -18.09
C HIS A 190 -4.74 -5.77 -16.79
N LEU A 191 -5.45 -5.43 -15.72
CA LEU A 191 -5.31 -6.08 -14.42
C LEU A 191 -5.69 -7.58 -14.49
N THR A 192 -6.77 -7.90 -15.20
CA THR A 192 -7.25 -9.28 -15.35
C THR A 192 -6.28 -10.11 -16.19
N GLU A 193 -5.75 -9.57 -17.28
CA GLU A 193 -4.74 -10.24 -18.11
C GLU A 193 -3.40 -10.40 -17.39
N LEU A 194 -3.00 -9.40 -16.60
CA LEU A 194 -1.81 -9.48 -15.75
C LEU A 194 -1.93 -10.65 -14.75
N GLY A 195 -3.16 -10.93 -14.29
CA GLY A 195 -3.48 -12.03 -13.40
C GLY A 195 -3.43 -11.66 -11.91
N VAL A 196 -3.40 -10.36 -11.61
CA VAL A 196 -3.47 -9.85 -10.23
C VAL A 196 -4.88 -10.04 -9.68
N THR A 197 -5.00 -10.21 -8.37
CA THR A 197 -6.29 -10.52 -7.72
C THR A 197 -6.73 -9.44 -6.75
N THR A 198 -5.83 -8.53 -6.38
CA THR A 198 -6.12 -7.44 -5.45
C THR A 198 -5.41 -6.18 -5.91
N LEU A 199 -6.15 -5.08 -6.01
CA LEU A 199 -5.64 -3.73 -6.24
C LEU A 199 -5.46 -3.03 -4.89
N GLU A 200 -4.22 -2.74 -4.51
CA GLU A 200 -3.91 -1.92 -3.34
C GLU A 200 -3.73 -0.48 -3.81
N LEU A 201 -4.67 0.39 -3.44
CA LEU A 201 -4.62 1.80 -3.79
C LEU A 201 -3.78 2.56 -2.76
N MET A 202 -2.82 3.34 -3.25
CA MET A 202 -2.18 4.41 -2.47
C MET A 202 -3.24 5.35 -1.86
N PRO A 203 -2.90 6.15 -0.82
CA PRO A 203 -3.88 6.87 -0.02
C PRO A 203 -4.98 7.58 -0.80
N VAL A 204 -6.22 7.17 -0.55
CA VAL A 204 -7.43 7.79 -1.14
C VAL A 204 -8.25 8.55 -0.10
N HIS A 205 -7.89 8.52 1.18
CA HIS A 205 -8.49 9.45 2.14
C HIS A 205 -8.25 10.89 1.69
N GLN A 206 -9.16 11.81 2.02
CA GLN A 206 -8.94 13.21 1.69
C GLN A 206 -7.67 13.69 2.40
N PHE A 207 -6.67 14.05 1.59
CA PHE A 207 -5.42 14.65 2.05
C PHE A 207 -5.30 16.11 1.59
N VAL A 208 -4.24 16.76 2.04
CA VAL A 208 -3.90 18.16 1.72
C VAL A 208 -2.52 18.22 1.07
N HIS A 209 -2.36 19.09 0.07
CA HIS A 209 -1.04 19.45 -0.44
C HIS A 209 -0.41 20.50 0.48
N ASP A 210 0.72 20.15 1.11
CA ASP A 210 1.43 20.99 2.07
C ASP A 210 1.76 22.38 1.53
N HIS A 211 1.64 23.42 2.38
CA HIS A 211 1.92 24.81 2.00
C HIS A 211 3.30 24.97 1.33
N ARG A 212 4.34 24.36 1.91
CA ARG A 212 5.71 24.38 1.34
C ARG A 212 5.77 23.81 -0.09
N LEU A 213 5.03 22.72 -0.34
CA LEU A 213 5.01 22.09 -1.66
C LEU A 213 4.31 23.01 -2.65
N VAL A 214 3.15 23.55 -2.29
CA VAL A 214 2.40 24.48 -3.15
C VAL A 214 3.22 25.72 -3.49
N ASP A 215 3.92 26.32 -2.52
CA ASP A 215 4.83 27.46 -2.74
C ASP A 215 5.97 27.12 -3.71
N SER A 216 6.38 25.86 -3.72
CA SER A 216 7.44 25.35 -4.61
C SER A 216 6.90 24.88 -5.97
N GLY A 217 5.60 25.03 -6.23
CA GLY A 217 4.95 24.52 -7.46
C GLY A 217 4.83 23.00 -7.52
N LEU A 218 4.96 22.32 -6.38
CA LEU A 218 4.84 20.87 -6.20
C LEU A 218 3.49 20.54 -5.56
N ALA A 219 3.16 19.25 -5.52
CA ALA A 219 1.95 18.74 -4.89
C ALA A 219 2.28 17.50 -4.08
N ASN A 220 1.57 17.26 -2.99
CA ASN A 220 1.61 15.93 -2.35
C ASN A 220 0.95 14.93 -3.30
N TYR A 221 1.77 14.16 -4.04
CA TYR A 221 1.31 13.22 -5.05
C TYR A 221 0.80 11.94 -4.39
N TRP A 222 1.61 11.33 -3.51
CA TRP A 222 1.26 10.05 -2.87
C TRP A 222 0.03 10.13 -1.95
N GLY A 223 -0.19 11.26 -1.28
CA GLY A 223 -1.37 11.48 -0.44
C GLY A 223 -1.25 11.01 1.02
N TYR A 224 -0.05 10.65 1.51
CA TYR A 224 0.22 10.31 2.92
C TYR A 224 0.19 11.56 3.83
N ASN A 225 -0.92 12.31 3.80
CA ASN A 225 -1.13 13.52 4.59
C ASN A 225 -2.62 13.75 4.82
N THR A 226 -3.27 12.79 5.48
CA THR A 226 -4.74 12.71 5.58
C THR A 226 -5.33 13.79 6.48
N ILE A 227 -6.48 14.35 6.10
CA ILE A 227 -7.33 15.23 6.92
C ILE A 227 -8.77 14.74 7.07
N GLY A 228 -9.28 13.94 6.11
CA GLY A 228 -10.64 13.40 6.15
C GLY A 228 -10.66 11.89 6.01
N PHE A 229 -10.83 11.17 7.12
CA PHE A 229 -10.73 9.70 7.17
C PHE A 229 -11.88 8.98 6.44
N PHE A 230 -13.04 9.61 6.25
CA PHE A 230 -14.21 9.01 5.61
C PHE A 230 -14.42 9.48 4.17
N ALA A 231 -13.71 10.53 3.74
CA ALA A 231 -13.90 11.15 2.44
C ALA A 231 -12.88 10.58 1.45
N PRO A 232 -13.30 10.05 0.28
CA PRO A 232 -12.38 9.83 -0.82
C PRO A 232 -11.84 11.18 -1.31
N HIS A 233 -10.56 11.21 -1.69
CA HIS A 233 -9.86 12.42 -2.11
C HIS A 233 -10.55 13.02 -3.34
N ASN A 234 -10.91 14.29 -3.22
CA ASN A 234 -11.75 14.98 -4.18
C ASN A 234 -11.07 15.22 -5.54
N ALA A 235 -9.75 15.39 -5.61
CA ALA A 235 -9.04 15.61 -6.87
C ALA A 235 -8.94 14.34 -7.74
N TYR A 236 -9.29 13.17 -7.20
CA TYR A 236 -9.40 11.93 -7.96
C TYR A 236 -10.81 11.67 -8.51
N ALA A 237 -11.75 12.60 -8.33
CA ALA A 237 -13.06 12.53 -8.98
C ALA A 237 -13.05 13.25 -10.34
N SER A 238 -13.66 12.64 -11.35
CA SER A 238 -13.80 13.23 -12.69
C SER A 238 -14.95 14.25 -12.77
N TRP A 239 -15.97 14.14 -11.92
CA TRP A 239 -17.20 14.94 -12.04
C TRP A 239 -17.57 15.67 -10.74
N GLY A 240 -16.78 16.67 -10.35
CA GLY A 240 -17.09 17.53 -9.21
C GLY A 240 -16.79 16.92 -7.84
N ASP A 241 -17.08 17.66 -6.79
CA ASP A 241 -16.57 17.42 -5.44
C ASP A 241 -17.64 17.54 -4.33
N ARG A 242 -18.92 17.60 -4.71
CA ARG A 242 -20.07 17.74 -3.80
C ARG A 242 -20.73 16.39 -3.46
N GLY A 243 -19.92 15.34 -3.38
CA GLY A 243 -20.35 13.96 -3.10
C GLY A 243 -20.16 13.01 -4.28
N GLN A 244 -19.84 13.52 -5.48
CA GLN A 244 -19.58 12.69 -6.65
C GLN A 244 -18.34 11.81 -6.47
N GLN A 245 -17.32 12.27 -5.74
CA GLN A 245 -16.16 11.46 -5.37
C GLN A 245 -16.55 10.16 -4.65
N VAL A 246 -17.61 10.16 -3.84
CA VAL A 246 -18.13 8.97 -3.16
C VAL A 246 -18.79 8.02 -4.16
N LEU A 247 -19.62 8.55 -5.05
CA LEU A 247 -20.33 7.75 -6.06
C LEU A 247 -19.35 7.13 -7.07
N GLU A 248 -18.34 7.87 -7.47
CA GLU A 248 -17.32 7.44 -8.42
C GLU A 248 -16.43 6.35 -7.83
N PHE A 249 -16.00 6.51 -6.57
CA PHE A 249 -15.26 5.48 -5.85
C PHE A 249 -16.09 4.19 -5.72
N LYS A 250 -17.34 4.27 -5.27
CA LYS A 250 -18.22 3.07 -5.18
C LYS A 250 -18.42 2.40 -6.54
N SER A 251 -18.50 3.18 -7.62
CA SER A 251 -18.60 2.65 -8.98
C SER A 251 -17.33 1.93 -9.43
N ALA A 252 -16.15 2.44 -9.06
CA ALA A 252 -14.86 1.79 -9.30
C ALA A 252 -14.76 0.44 -8.57
N VAL A 253 -15.08 0.41 -7.27
CA VAL A 253 -15.08 -0.82 -6.47
C VAL A 253 -16.03 -1.86 -7.07
N ARG A 254 -17.26 -1.47 -7.41
CA ARG A 254 -18.24 -2.37 -8.04
C ARG A 254 -17.72 -2.96 -9.36
N ALA A 255 -17.04 -2.17 -10.19
CA ALA A 255 -16.51 -2.64 -11.46
C ALA A 255 -15.33 -3.61 -11.27
N LEU A 256 -14.45 -3.34 -10.29
CA LEU A 256 -13.32 -4.22 -9.93
C LEU A 256 -13.83 -5.56 -9.35
N HIS A 257 -14.83 -5.53 -8.46
CA HIS A 257 -15.47 -6.73 -7.93
C HIS A 257 -16.14 -7.58 -9.01
N GLN A 258 -16.81 -6.96 -9.98
CA GLN A 258 -17.38 -7.67 -11.13
C GLN A 258 -16.31 -8.40 -11.95
N ALA A 259 -15.08 -7.90 -11.96
CA ALA A 259 -13.92 -8.55 -12.57
C ALA A 259 -13.22 -9.56 -11.63
N GLY A 260 -13.69 -9.71 -10.39
CA GLY A 260 -13.07 -10.58 -9.38
C GLY A 260 -11.81 -10.01 -8.74
N ILE A 261 -11.61 -8.69 -8.81
CA ILE A 261 -10.47 -7.98 -8.23
C ILE A 261 -10.91 -7.32 -6.93
N GLU A 262 -10.22 -7.65 -5.84
CA GLU A 262 -10.42 -7.02 -4.54
C GLU A 262 -9.80 -5.62 -4.48
N VAL A 263 -10.30 -4.77 -3.59
CA VAL A 263 -9.76 -3.44 -3.34
C VAL A 263 -9.24 -3.34 -1.90
N ILE A 264 -7.95 -3.07 -1.76
CA ILE A 264 -7.30 -2.71 -0.49
C ILE A 264 -6.96 -1.23 -0.53
N LEU A 265 -7.15 -0.53 0.59
CA LEU A 265 -6.73 0.86 0.73
C LEU A 265 -5.49 0.96 1.61
N ASP A 266 -4.50 1.71 1.14
CA ASP A 266 -3.45 2.23 2.00
C ASP A 266 -4.04 3.37 2.86
N VAL A 267 -3.94 3.22 4.18
CA VAL A 267 -4.60 4.09 5.17
C VAL A 267 -3.60 4.66 6.16
N VAL A 268 -3.65 5.98 6.30
CA VAL A 268 -2.88 6.75 7.27
C VAL A 268 -3.78 7.09 8.44
N TYR A 269 -3.61 6.41 9.57
CA TYR A 269 -4.27 6.75 10.84
C TYR A 269 -3.28 7.23 11.92
N ASN A 270 -1.98 7.25 11.62
CA ASN A 270 -0.94 7.54 12.60
C ASN A 270 -0.73 9.06 12.82
N HIS A 271 -0.93 9.89 11.79
CA HIS A 271 -0.81 11.36 11.81
C HIS A 271 -1.91 12.04 10.99
N THR A 272 -1.87 13.38 10.92
CA THR A 272 -2.79 14.20 10.10
C THR A 272 -2.07 15.36 9.40
N ALA A 273 -2.73 15.93 8.39
CA ALA A 273 -2.27 17.08 7.63
C ALA A 273 -2.14 18.40 8.40
N GLU A 274 -2.57 18.43 9.67
CA GLU A 274 -2.41 19.64 10.47
C GLU A 274 -0.97 19.83 10.94
N GLY A 275 -0.08 18.83 10.84
CA GLY A 275 1.34 18.95 11.23
C GLY A 275 1.56 19.32 12.70
N ASN A 276 2.70 19.92 13.00
CA ASN A 276 3.07 20.33 14.37
C ASN A 276 2.38 21.63 14.82
N HIS A 277 2.86 22.25 15.90
CA HIS A 277 2.32 23.50 16.46
C HIS A 277 2.34 24.72 15.51
N LEU A 278 3.13 24.68 14.44
CA LEU A 278 3.22 25.67 13.35
C LEU A 278 2.49 25.21 12.08
N GLY A 279 1.70 24.15 12.16
CA GLY A 279 0.84 23.76 11.07
C GLY A 279 -0.50 24.49 11.07
N PRO A 280 -1.34 24.26 10.06
CA PRO A 280 -2.63 24.92 9.91
C PRO A 280 -3.65 24.44 10.96
N THR A 281 -4.78 25.14 11.02
CA THR A 281 -5.95 24.78 11.85
C THR A 281 -7.13 24.54 10.92
N LEU A 282 -7.33 23.27 10.54
CA LEU A 282 -8.26 22.81 9.51
C LEU A 282 -9.40 21.95 10.09
N SER A 283 -9.16 21.21 11.18
CA SER A 283 -10.14 20.26 11.73
C SER A 283 -9.90 19.99 13.23
N PHE A 284 -9.17 18.92 13.54
CA PHE A 284 -9.00 18.33 14.86
C PHE A 284 -8.41 19.31 15.87
N ARG A 285 -7.37 20.06 15.48
CA ARG A 285 -6.68 21.06 16.31
C ARG A 285 -7.63 22.14 16.81
N GLY A 286 -8.54 22.61 15.95
CA GLY A 286 -9.49 23.66 16.30
C GLY A 286 -10.68 23.14 17.12
N LEU A 287 -11.07 21.88 16.91
CA LEU A 287 -12.18 21.24 17.63
C LEU A 287 -11.78 20.84 19.04
N ASP A 288 -10.72 20.04 19.17
CA ASP A 288 -10.26 19.53 20.46
C ASP A 288 -8.82 18.98 20.39
N ASN A 289 -7.86 19.89 20.41
CA ASN A 289 -6.46 19.56 20.18
C ASN A 289 -5.89 18.46 21.10
N ALA A 290 -6.17 18.55 22.41
CA ALA A 290 -5.61 17.64 23.40
C ALA A 290 -6.28 16.26 23.41
N SER A 291 -7.52 16.16 22.92
CA SER A 291 -8.24 14.88 22.79
C SER A 291 -7.84 14.10 21.55
N TYR A 292 -7.45 14.79 20.47
CA TYR A 292 -7.05 14.16 19.21
C TYR A 292 -5.55 13.86 19.12
N TYR A 293 -4.68 14.76 19.61
CA TYR A 293 -3.24 14.64 19.41
C TYR A 293 -2.47 14.26 20.67
N ARG A 294 -1.35 13.58 20.44
CA ARG A 294 -0.37 13.33 21.48
C ARG A 294 0.51 14.55 21.69
N LEU A 295 0.35 15.21 22.84
CA LEU A 295 1.18 16.35 23.25
C LEU A 295 2.39 15.89 24.07
N THR A 296 3.45 16.70 24.11
CA THR A 296 4.62 16.45 24.97
C THR A 296 4.35 16.95 26.41
N GLU A 297 5.34 16.87 27.31
CA GLU A 297 5.23 17.44 28.67
C GLU A 297 4.94 18.94 28.62
N ASP A 298 5.60 19.65 27.71
CA ASP A 298 5.20 21.00 27.31
C ASP A 298 4.07 20.89 26.28
N ARG A 299 2.84 21.04 26.76
CA ARG A 299 1.59 20.80 26.01
C ARG A 299 1.42 21.73 24.80
N ARG A 300 2.28 22.73 24.63
CA ARG A 300 2.38 23.51 23.40
C ARG A 300 2.76 22.67 22.19
N TYR A 301 3.60 21.67 22.40
CA TYR A 301 4.24 20.86 21.36
C TYR A 301 3.64 19.45 21.23
N TYR A 302 3.92 18.82 20.10
CA TYR A 302 3.37 17.54 19.67
C TYR A 302 4.47 16.49 19.80
N MET A 303 4.09 15.31 20.27
CA MET A 303 4.95 14.14 20.12
C MET A 303 4.85 13.66 18.68
N ASP A 304 5.99 13.50 18.02
CA ASP A 304 6.06 13.07 16.63
C ASP A 304 6.85 11.76 16.54
N THR A 305 6.11 10.67 16.32
CA THR A 305 6.67 9.34 16.04
C THR A 305 6.56 8.95 14.57
N THR A 306 6.04 9.86 13.74
CA THR A 306 5.72 9.62 12.33
C THR A 306 6.66 10.37 11.39
N GLY A 307 7.33 11.42 11.90
CA GLY A 307 8.18 12.32 11.12
C GLY A 307 7.41 13.41 10.38
N THR A 308 6.11 13.57 10.68
CA THR A 308 5.19 14.50 9.97
C THR A 308 4.72 15.67 10.84
N GLY A 309 5.23 15.75 12.07
CA GLY A 309 4.97 16.84 13.02
C GLY A 309 3.90 16.54 14.07
N ASN A 310 3.10 15.48 13.93
CA ASN A 310 2.16 15.03 14.96
C ASN A 310 1.96 13.50 14.96
N SER A 311 1.40 13.01 16.06
CA SER A 311 0.84 11.66 16.17
C SER A 311 -0.56 11.73 16.80
N LEU A 312 -1.51 10.95 16.28
CA LEU A 312 -2.85 10.82 16.86
C LEU A 312 -2.82 10.08 18.21
N LEU A 313 -3.75 10.42 19.10
CA LEU A 313 -3.79 9.93 20.48
C LEU A 313 -4.51 8.58 20.60
N MET A 314 -3.79 7.48 20.35
CA MET A 314 -4.30 6.08 20.35
C MET A 314 -4.80 5.53 21.69
N ARG A 315 -4.88 6.37 22.73
CA ARG A 315 -5.52 6.05 24.03
C ARG A 315 -6.86 6.75 24.24
N SER A 316 -7.19 7.73 23.40
CA SER A 316 -8.46 8.47 23.48
C SER A 316 -9.58 7.57 22.95
N PRO A 317 -10.64 7.29 23.74
CA PRO A 317 -11.78 6.51 23.28
C PRO A 317 -12.42 7.09 22.01
N HIS A 318 -12.45 8.42 21.86
CA HIS A 318 -13.03 9.09 20.70
C HIS A 318 -12.14 9.01 19.45
N VAL A 319 -10.80 8.98 19.61
CA VAL A 319 -9.88 8.72 18.49
C VAL A 319 -9.97 7.27 18.05
N LEU A 320 -10.00 6.33 19.00
CA LEU A 320 -10.20 4.91 18.69
C LEU A 320 -11.55 4.68 18.00
N GLN A 321 -12.62 5.34 18.48
CA GLN A 321 -13.92 5.31 17.84
C GLN A 321 -13.87 5.87 16.42
N LEU A 322 -13.24 7.02 16.20
CA LEU A 322 -13.04 7.63 14.88
C LEU A 322 -12.40 6.66 13.89
N ILE A 323 -11.30 6.01 14.29
CA ILE A 323 -10.58 5.07 13.45
C ILE A 323 -11.45 3.83 13.17
N MET A 324 -12.06 3.25 14.20
CA MET A 324 -12.90 2.05 14.03
C MET A 324 -14.15 2.32 13.20
N ASP A 325 -14.80 3.47 13.37
CA ASP A 325 -15.95 3.88 12.56
C ASP A 325 -15.55 4.15 11.12
N SER A 326 -14.36 4.74 10.88
CA SER A 326 -13.80 4.90 9.53
C SER A 326 -13.54 3.56 8.86
N LEU A 327 -12.85 2.64 9.53
CA LEU A 327 -12.60 1.29 9.01
C LEU A 327 -13.92 0.56 8.68
N ARG A 328 -14.91 0.61 9.58
CA ARG A 328 -16.23 0.02 9.31
C ARG A 328 -16.91 0.68 8.13
N TYR A 329 -16.89 2.01 8.03
CA TYR A 329 -17.48 2.74 6.91
C TYR A 329 -16.89 2.29 5.57
N TRP A 330 -15.56 2.20 5.46
CA TRP A 330 -14.92 1.75 4.22
C TRP A 330 -15.28 0.31 3.87
N VAL A 331 -15.43 -0.58 4.85
CA VAL A 331 -15.85 -1.98 4.60
C VAL A 331 -17.34 -2.09 4.26
N THR A 332 -18.23 -1.48 5.04
CA THR A 332 -19.68 -1.71 4.90
C THR A 332 -20.32 -0.83 3.83
N GLU A 333 -19.91 0.44 3.75
CA GLU A 333 -20.53 1.43 2.86
C GLU A 333 -19.80 1.55 1.52
N MET A 334 -18.47 1.43 1.54
CA MET A 334 -17.61 1.57 0.36
C MET A 334 -17.16 0.22 -0.22
N ARG A 335 -17.43 -0.89 0.49
CA ARG A 335 -17.11 -2.28 0.11
C ARG A 335 -15.63 -2.55 -0.14
N VAL A 336 -14.75 -1.90 0.60
CA VAL A 336 -13.32 -2.20 0.61
C VAL A 336 -13.07 -3.58 1.24
N ASP A 337 -12.17 -4.38 0.64
CA ASP A 337 -11.86 -5.77 1.05
C ASP A 337 -10.71 -5.88 2.06
N GLY A 338 -10.04 -4.77 2.35
CA GLY A 338 -8.97 -4.72 3.34
C GLY A 338 -8.19 -3.41 3.37
N PHE A 339 -7.19 -3.38 4.24
CA PHE A 339 -6.39 -2.18 4.49
C PHE A 339 -4.91 -2.53 4.60
N ARG A 340 -4.06 -1.66 4.04
CA ARG A 340 -2.64 -1.58 4.37
C ARG A 340 -2.43 -0.37 5.27
N PHE A 341 -1.94 -0.59 6.47
CA PHE A 341 -1.76 0.45 7.48
C PHE A 341 -0.35 1.01 7.41
N ASP A 342 -0.26 2.29 7.07
CA ASP A 342 0.95 3.08 7.08
C ASP A 342 1.49 3.28 8.50
N LEU A 343 2.82 3.15 8.66
CA LEU A 343 3.54 3.24 9.93
C LEU A 343 2.79 2.58 11.10
N ALA A 344 2.31 1.35 10.90
CA ALA A 344 1.37 0.69 11.79
C ALA A 344 1.91 0.52 13.23
N ALA A 345 3.23 0.54 13.41
CA ALA A 345 3.88 0.52 14.72
C ALA A 345 3.47 1.73 15.59
N THR A 346 3.22 2.90 15.00
CA THR A 346 2.77 4.09 15.76
C THR A 346 1.38 3.88 16.38
N LEU A 347 0.51 3.10 15.71
CA LEU A 347 -0.82 2.77 16.23
C LEU A 347 -0.76 1.93 17.52
N ALA A 348 0.36 1.23 17.74
CA ALA A 348 0.60 0.39 18.89
C ALA A 348 1.23 1.12 20.10
N ARG A 349 1.55 2.42 19.98
CA ARG A 349 2.25 3.16 21.04
C ARG A 349 1.28 3.75 22.07
N GLN A 350 1.42 3.34 23.34
CA GLN A 350 0.63 3.93 24.46
C GLN A 350 1.44 4.89 25.36
N PHE A 351 2.73 4.61 25.60
CA PHE A 351 3.58 5.44 26.47
C PHE A 351 4.89 5.84 25.78
N HIS A 352 5.82 4.90 25.59
CA HIS A 352 7.08 5.11 24.85
C HIS A 352 7.47 3.84 24.08
N GLU A 353 7.13 2.68 24.62
CA GLU A 353 7.35 1.37 24.01
C GLU A 353 6.18 0.96 23.10
N VAL A 354 6.48 0.14 22.10
CA VAL A 354 5.48 -0.56 21.28
C VAL A 354 5.04 -1.79 22.06
N ASP A 355 3.81 -1.79 22.56
CA ASP A 355 3.22 -2.96 23.22
C ASP A 355 2.36 -3.72 22.21
N ARG A 356 2.58 -5.05 22.11
CA ARG A 356 1.74 -5.93 21.28
C ARG A 356 0.27 -5.93 21.76
N LEU A 357 -0.01 -5.46 22.98
CA LEU A 357 -1.33 -5.36 23.61
C LEU A 357 -1.90 -3.93 23.57
N SER A 358 -1.77 -3.24 22.44
CA SER A 358 -2.43 -1.95 22.29
C SER A 358 -3.95 -2.11 22.20
N SER A 359 -4.71 -1.22 22.86
CA SER A 359 -6.18 -1.19 22.80
C SER A 359 -6.70 -1.18 21.35
N PHE A 360 -5.95 -0.58 20.42
CA PHE A 360 -6.28 -0.58 19.00
C PHE A 360 -6.31 -1.99 18.42
N PHE A 361 -5.29 -2.82 18.67
CA PHE A 361 -5.26 -4.19 18.14
C PHE A 361 -6.35 -5.07 18.74
N ASP A 362 -6.62 -4.93 20.04
CA ASP A 362 -7.73 -5.66 20.69
C ASP A 362 -9.08 -5.28 20.06
N LEU A 363 -9.30 -3.98 19.79
CA LEU A 363 -10.51 -3.48 19.14
C LEU A 363 -10.68 -4.00 17.72
N VAL A 364 -9.61 -4.03 16.93
CA VAL A 364 -9.62 -4.59 15.56
C VAL A 364 -9.89 -6.09 15.60
N GLN A 365 -9.22 -6.82 16.50
CA GLN A 365 -9.34 -8.27 16.61
C GLN A 365 -10.74 -8.74 17.01
N GLN A 366 -11.40 -8.02 17.93
CA GLN A 366 -12.75 -8.38 18.37
C GLN A 366 -13.86 -7.90 17.41
N ASP A 367 -13.58 -6.92 16.54
CA ASP A 367 -14.61 -6.29 15.72
C ASP A 367 -15.17 -7.25 14.66
N PRO A 368 -16.49 -7.47 14.59
CA PRO A 368 -17.07 -8.48 13.70
C PRO A 368 -17.04 -8.10 12.21
N VAL A 369 -16.70 -6.86 11.87
CA VAL A 369 -16.60 -6.39 10.48
C VAL A 369 -15.13 -6.31 10.08
N VAL A 370 -14.32 -5.57 10.85
CA VAL A 370 -12.91 -5.28 10.51
C VAL A 370 -12.04 -6.54 10.63
N SER A 371 -12.30 -7.45 11.57
CA SER A 371 -11.54 -8.70 11.68
C SER A 371 -11.75 -9.68 10.51
N GLN A 372 -12.73 -9.41 9.64
CA GLN A 372 -13.11 -10.29 8.52
C GLN A 372 -12.49 -9.88 7.18
N VAL A 373 -11.79 -8.74 7.14
CA VAL A 373 -11.13 -8.21 5.93
C VAL A 373 -9.61 -8.42 5.99
N LYS A 374 -8.92 -8.15 4.88
CA LYS A 374 -7.45 -8.24 4.83
C LYS A 374 -6.82 -7.11 5.63
N LEU A 375 -5.89 -7.45 6.53
CA LEU A 375 -5.16 -6.48 7.35
C LEU A 375 -3.66 -6.65 7.07
N ILE A 376 -3.08 -5.64 6.43
CA ILE A 376 -1.65 -5.56 6.10
C ILE A 376 -1.04 -4.42 6.92
N ALA A 377 0.07 -4.68 7.60
CA ALA A 377 0.80 -3.66 8.34
C ALA A 377 2.10 -3.30 7.62
N GLU A 378 2.45 -2.01 7.64
CA GLU A 378 3.85 -1.58 7.61
C GLU A 378 4.41 -1.69 9.03
N PRO A 379 5.26 -2.69 9.31
CA PRO A 379 5.61 -3.05 10.68
C PRO A 379 6.78 -2.23 11.21
N TRP A 380 6.89 -0.96 10.85
CA TRP A 380 7.87 -0.03 11.40
C TRP A 380 7.35 1.40 11.53
N ASP A 381 8.02 2.21 12.35
CA ASP A 381 7.89 3.67 12.37
C ASP A 381 9.25 4.33 12.61
N VAL A 382 9.30 5.67 12.56
CA VAL A 382 10.55 6.43 12.75
C VAL A 382 10.95 6.60 14.22
N GLY A 383 10.09 6.20 15.15
CA GLY A 383 10.34 6.30 16.58
C GLY A 383 11.33 5.24 17.09
N GLU A 384 11.91 5.49 18.27
CA GLU A 384 12.78 4.50 18.92
C GLU A 384 12.04 3.17 19.16
N GLY A 385 12.70 2.05 18.82
CA GLY A 385 12.11 0.72 18.87
C GLY A 385 10.99 0.47 17.84
N GLY A 386 10.90 1.31 16.81
CA GLY A 386 9.83 1.26 15.80
C GLY A 386 9.82 0.01 14.94
N TYR A 387 10.95 -0.67 14.73
CA TYR A 387 11.04 -1.85 13.86
C TYR A 387 10.43 -3.11 14.51
N GLN A 388 9.26 -3.53 14.02
CA GLN A 388 8.38 -4.53 14.61
C GLN A 388 8.02 -5.68 13.66
N VAL A 389 8.83 -5.91 12.61
CA VAL A 389 8.63 -7.03 11.67
C VAL A 389 8.55 -8.36 12.44
N GLY A 390 7.43 -9.08 12.27
CA GLY A 390 7.18 -10.36 12.94
C GLY A 390 6.57 -10.20 14.34
N ASN A 391 6.24 -8.99 14.78
CA ASN A 391 5.69 -8.73 16.10
C ASN A 391 4.20 -8.37 16.11
N PHE A 392 3.54 -8.31 14.95
CA PHE A 392 2.10 -8.01 14.87
C PHE A 392 1.23 -9.21 15.28
N PRO A 393 -0.02 -8.98 15.73
CA PRO A 393 -0.93 -10.05 16.14
C PRO A 393 -1.28 -11.03 15.01
N PRO A 394 -1.71 -12.28 15.31
CA PRO A 394 -1.89 -13.33 14.31
C PRO A 394 -2.85 -13.06 13.13
N LEU A 395 -3.81 -12.13 13.29
CA LEU A 395 -4.73 -11.73 12.20
C LEU A 395 -4.06 -10.85 11.13
N TRP A 396 -2.88 -10.31 11.43
CA TRP A 396 -2.19 -9.38 10.57
C TRP A 396 -1.19 -10.07 9.66
N THR A 397 -1.14 -9.56 8.43
CA THR A 397 -0.05 -9.79 7.48
C THR A 397 0.86 -8.57 7.47
N GLU A 398 2.13 -8.74 7.13
CA GLU A 398 3.14 -7.70 7.27
C GLU A 398 3.93 -7.55 5.97
N TRP A 399 4.18 -6.30 5.57
CA TRP A 399 5.19 -5.98 4.57
C TRP A 399 6.56 -6.51 5.03
N ASN A 400 7.10 -7.47 4.27
CA ASN A 400 8.35 -8.13 4.63
C ASN A 400 9.56 -7.37 4.08
N GLY A 401 9.97 -6.32 4.81
CA GLY A 401 11.18 -5.55 4.49
C GLY A 401 12.46 -6.40 4.47
N LYS A 402 12.52 -7.52 5.22
CA LYS A 402 13.66 -8.45 5.15
C LYS A 402 13.68 -9.24 3.84
N PHE A 403 12.52 -9.62 3.30
CA PHE A 403 12.42 -10.25 1.99
C PHE A 403 12.99 -9.32 0.91
N ARG A 404 12.50 -8.07 0.89
CA ARG A 404 12.96 -7.01 -0.01
C ARG A 404 14.49 -6.88 0.01
N ASP A 405 15.05 -6.65 1.18
CA ASP A 405 16.48 -6.42 1.36
C ASP A 405 17.33 -7.63 0.95
N THR A 406 16.93 -8.84 1.35
CA THR A 406 17.67 -10.07 1.05
C THR A 406 17.66 -10.39 -0.44
N VAL A 407 16.53 -10.21 -1.10
CA VAL A 407 16.41 -10.49 -2.54
C VAL A 407 17.20 -9.45 -3.35
N ARG A 408 17.17 -8.17 -2.95
CA ARG A 408 18.03 -7.11 -3.52
C ARG A 408 19.52 -7.44 -3.37
N ASP A 409 19.94 -7.84 -2.17
CA ASP A 409 21.32 -8.24 -1.88
C ASP A 409 21.78 -9.46 -2.67
N LEU A 410 20.92 -10.47 -2.80
CA LEU A 410 21.22 -11.67 -3.58
C LEU A 410 21.59 -11.29 -5.02
N TRP A 411 20.71 -10.56 -5.71
CA TRP A 411 20.87 -10.30 -7.14
C TRP A 411 21.95 -9.27 -7.47
N ARG A 412 22.23 -8.31 -6.58
CA ARG A 412 23.40 -7.43 -6.71
C ARG A 412 24.72 -8.14 -6.38
N GLY A 413 24.67 -9.33 -5.79
CA GLY A 413 25.83 -10.19 -5.56
C GLY A 413 26.53 -10.00 -4.21
N GLU A 414 25.83 -9.52 -3.19
CA GLU A 414 26.39 -9.38 -1.85
C GLU A 414 26.70 -10.76 -1.21
N PRO A 415 27.88 -10.93 -0.58
CA PRO A 415 28.23 -12.16 0.14
C PRO A 415 27.29 -12.45 1.33
N ARG A 416 27.11 -13.73 1.67
CA ARG A 416 26.38 -14.23 2.87
C ARG A 416 24.85 -14.12 2.89
N THR A 417 24.19 -14.20 1.74
CA THR A 417 22.72 -14.11 1.64
C THR A 417 21.99 -15.45 1.58
N LEU A 418 22.62 -16.60 1.31
CA LEU A 418 21.87 -17.83 0.96
C LEU A 418 20.99 -18.42 2.06
N ALA A 419 21.44 -18.47 3.32
CA ALA A 419 20.63 -19.02 4.41
C ALA A 419 19.42 -18.10 4.71
N GLU A 420 19.65 -16.78 4.69
CA GLU A 420 18.59 -15.80 4.85
C GLU A 420 17.62 -15.86 3.65
N PHE A 421 18.15 -15.96 2.44
CA PHE A 421 17.40 -16.08 1.20
C PHE A 421 16.56 -17.36 1.17
N ALA A 422 17.08 -18.49 1.64
CA ALA A 422 16.31 -19.73 1.75
C ALA A 422 15.09 -19.55 2.67
N SER A 423 15.28 -18.86 3.80
CA SER A 423 14.17 -18.48 4.70
C SER A 423 13.17 -17.56 4.00
N ARG A 424 13.63 -16.57 3.22
CA ARG A 424 12.76 -15.66 2.44
C ARG A 424 11.97 -16.38 1.35
N LEU A 425 12.63 -17.24 0.58
CA LEU A 425 12.01 -18.02 -0.49
C LEU A 425 10.91 -18.97 0.05
N THR A 426 11.07 -19.44 1.29
CA THR A 426 10.15 -20.41 1.93
C THR A 426 9.13 -19.78 2.87
N GLY A 427 8.92 -18.46 2.78
CA GLY A 427 7.82 -17.74 3.45
C GLY A 427 8.18 -17.17 4.81
N SER A 428 9.47 -17.01 5.11
CA SER A 428 10.01 -16.40 6.33
C SER A 428 9.51 -17.06 7.61
N SER A 429 9.66 -18.38 7.70
CA SER A 429 9.27 -19.15 8.87
C SER A 429 9.94 -18.70 10.17
N ASP A 430 11.17 -18.18 10.08
CA ASP A 430 11.91 -17.59 11.20
C ASP A 430 11.20 -16.36 11.81
N LEU A 431 10.38 -15.65 11.04
CA LEU A 431 9.59 -14.51 11.51
C LEU A 431 8.21 -14.95 12.02
N TYR A 432 7.53 -15.83 11.28
CA TYR A 432 6.07 -16.01 11.42
C TYR A 432 5.65 -17.38 11.98
N GLN A 433 6.54 -18.37 12.06
CA GLN A 433 6.11 -19.73 12.46
C GLN A 433 5.81 -19.85 13.95
N ASN A 434 6.48 -19.07 14.80
CA ASN A 434 6.50 -19.27 16.25
C ASN A 434 5.26 -18.73 16.98
N ASP A 435 4.43 -17.90 16.35
CA ASP A 435 3.24 -17.29 16.95
C ASP A 435 1.91 -17.79 16.34
N GLY A 436 1.98 -18.89 15.58
CA GLY A 436 0.81 -19.53 14.96
C GLY A 436 0.47 -19.02 13.57
N ARG A 437 1.18 -18.01 13.06
CA ARG A 437 1.04 -17.53 11.69
C ARG A 437 1.61 -18.52 10.67
N ARG A 438 1.30 -18.24 9.41
CA ARG A 438 1.51 -19.09 8.23
C ARG A 438 2.34 -18.31 7.20
N PRO A 439 2.86 -18.94 6.13
CA PRO A 439 3.62 -18.24 5.09
C PRO A 439 2.91 -16.98 4.56
N LEU A 440 1.58 -17.03 4.49
CA LEU A 440 0.73 -15.92 4.05
C LEU A 440 0.82 -14.64 4.91
N ALA A 441 1.39 -14.71 6.12
CA ALA A 441 1.65 -13.52 6.92
C ALA A 441 2.73 -12.63 6.30
N SER A 442 3.55 -13.18 5.40
CA SER A 442 4.57 -12.47 4.67
C SER A 442 4.00 -11.87 3.38
N VAL A 443 3.85 -10.54 3.33
CA VAL A 443 3.68 -9.82 2.06
C VAL A 443 5.07 -9.54 1.49
N ASN A 444 5.44 -10.31 0.47
CA ASN A 444 6.73 -10.23 -0.19
C ASN A 444 6.69 -9.16 -1.26
N PHE A 445 7.69 -8.29 -1.30
CA PHE A 445 7.86 -7.29 -2.34
C PHE A 445 9.35 -7.01 -2.56
N VAL A 446 9.71 -6.62 -3.78
CA VAL A 446 11.07 -6.16 -4.10
C VAL A 446 11.11 -4.65 -4.22
N THR A 447 10.01 -4.05 -4.66
CA THR A 447 9.80 -2.62 -4.92
C THR A 447 8.39 -2.26 -4.47
N CYS A 448 8.21 -1.01 -4.05
CA CYS A 448 6.94 -0.40 -3.70
C CYS A 448 7.03 1.09 -4.06
N HIS A 449 6.04 1.89 -3.67
CA HIS A 449 6.09 3.34 -3.89
C HIS A 449 7.29 4.02 -3.23
N ASP A 450 7.72 3.55 -2.05
CA ASP A 450 8.87 4.07 -1.30
C ASP A 450 10.19 3.42 -1.79
N GLY A 451 11.08 4.25 -2.30
CA GLY A 451 12.34 3.83 -2.91
C GLY A 451 12.30 3.78 -4.44
N PHE A 452 13.22 3.01 -5.01
CA PHE A 452 13.32 2.84 -6.46
C PHE A 452 12.21 1.95 -7.04
N THR A 453 11.82 2.28 -8.27
CA THR A 453 11.13 1.37 -9.19
C THR A 453 12.03 0.17 -9.54
N LEU A 454 11.46 -0.89 -10.13
CA LEU A 454 12.24 -2.07 -10.49
C LEU A 454 13.33 -1.76 -11.53
N ARG A 455 13.04 -0.85 -12.48
CA ARG A 455 14.02 -0.39 -13.47
C ARG A 455 15.12 0.43 -12.82
N ASP A 456 14.77 1.33 -11.90
CA ASP A 456 15.75 2.21 -11.27
C ASP A 456 16.65 1.45 -10.30
N LEU A 457 16.12 0.42 -9.64
CA LEU A 457 16.87 -0.49 -8.77
C LEU A 457 18.06 -1.15 -9.48
N VAL A 458 17.95 -1.36 -10.80
CA VAL A 458 19.00 -1.95 -11.64
C VAL A 458 19.74 -0.91 -12.51
N SER A 459 19.41 0.37 -12.36
CA SER A 459 19.95 1.46 -13.19
C SER A 459 20.67 2.55 -12.41
N TYR A 460 20.50 2.63 -11.09
CA TYR A 460 21.08 3.69 -10.26
C TYR A 460 21.69 3.14 -8.97
N ASP A 461 22.89 3.62 -8.62
CA ASP A 461 23.52 3.38 -7.31
C ASP A 461 23.19 4.51 -6.31
N ALA A 462 22.99 5.74 -6.81
CA ALA A 462 22.65 6.90 -6.01
C ALA A 462 21.23 7.38 -6.30
N LYS A 463 20.59 8.01 -5.32
CA LYS A 463 19.30 8.70 -5.49
C LYS A 463 19.50 10.06 -6.18
N HIS A 464 18.55 10.44 -7.02
CA HIS A 464 18.49 11.68 -7.81
C HIS A 464 17.16 12.40 -7.52
N ASN A 465 17.00 12.86 -6.28
CA ASN A 465 15.78 13.50 -5.78
C ASN A 465 15.79 15.02 -5.93
N GLU A 466 16.69 15.60 -6.75
CA GLU A 466 16.86 17.05 -6.88
C GLU A 466 15.56 17.76 -7.27
N ALA A 467 14.70 17.10 -8.04
CA ALA A 467 13.39 17.61 -8.46
C ALA A 467 12.43 17.86 -7.29
N ASN A 468 12.68 17.26 -6.11
CA ASN A 468 11.85 17.44 -4.90
C ASN A 468 12.12 18.78 -4.20
N GLY A 469 13.18 19.51 -4.57
CA GLY A 469 13.52 20.82 -3.99
C GLY A 469 14.19 20.76 -2.62
N GLU A 470 14.62 19.58 -2.17
CA GLU A 470 15.20 19.35 -0.83
C GLU A 470 16.72 19.07 -0.90
N SER A 471 17.37 19.52 -1.97
CA SER A 471 18.83 19.35 -2.19
C SER A 471 19.29 17.88 -2.09
N ASN A 472 18.44 16.94 -2.53
CA ASN A 472 18.70 15.50 -2.51
C ASN A 472 18.97 14.93 -1.08
N GLN A 473 18.42 15.59 -0.05
CA GLN A 473 18.50 15.16 1.35
C GLN A 473 17.36 14.23 1.75
N ASP A 474 16.28 14.20 0.98
CA ASP A 474 15.13 13.34 1.18
C ASP A 474 15.34 11.95 0.53
N GLY A 475 14.61 10.94 1.01
CA GLY A 475 14.68 9.55 0.53
C GLY A 475 15.84 8.72 1.12
N GLU A 476 15.73 7.39 0.98
CA GLU A 476 16.72 6.43 1.50
C GLU A 476 18.04 6.54 0.74
N SER A 477 19.16 6.61 1.46
CA SER A 477 20.49 6.64 0.83
C SER A 477 21.07 5.24 0.62
N TYR A 478 20.59 4.22 1.34
CA TYR A 478 20.98 2.84 1.19
C TYR A 478 19.91 1.98 0.50
N ASN A 479 19.78 2.14 -0.82
CA ASN A 479 18.73 1.50 -1.62
C ASN A 479 18.90 0.00 -1.85
N ARG A 480 20.12 -0.51 -1.61
CA ARG A 480 20.55 -1.87 -2.01
C ARG A 480 20.36 -2.12 -3.51
N SER A 481 20.60 -1.09 -4.33
CA SER A 481 20.52 -1.12 -5.78
C SER A 481 21.87 -1.47 -6.42
N TRP A 482 21.86 -1.67 -7.74
CA TRP A 482 23.06 -1.78 -8.55
C TRP A 482 22.81 -1.30 -9.99
N ASN A 483 23.52 -0.26 -10.44
CA ASN A 483 23.35 0.34 -11.77
C ASN A 483 23.79 -0.54 -12.96
N CYS A 484 24.31 -1.75 -12.69
CA CYS A 484 24.80 -2.70 -13.70
C CYS A 484 26.00 -2.19 -14.53
N GLY A 485 26.75 -1.21 -14.02
CA GLY A 485 28.01 -0.71 -14.57
C GLY A 485 27.97 0.71 -15.14
N VAL A 486 26.78 1.26 -15.39
CA VAL A 486 26.59 2.64 -15.88
C VAL A 486 25.48 3.29 -15.05
N GLU A 487 25.67 4.48 -14.51
CA GLU A 487 24.61 5.20 -13.79
C GLU A 487 23.57 5.77 -14.76
N GLY A 488 22.30 5.47 -14.54
CA GLY A 488 21.17 5.97 -15.32
C GLY A 488 21.02 5.36 -16.72
N GLU A 489 20.43 6.12 -17.64
CA GLU A 489 20.16 5.69 -19.01
C GLU A 489 21.46 5.39 -19.79
N THR A 490 21.41 4.36 -20.64
CA THR A 490 22.58 3.92 -21.42
C THR A 490 22.16 3.25 -22.72
N ASP A 491 22.96 3.43 -23.77
CA ASP A 491 22.81 2.75 -25.06
C ASP A 491 23.66 1.47 -25.15
N ASP A 492 24.44 1.13 -24.11
CA ASP A 492 25.25 -0.09 -24.10
C ASP A 492 24.35 -1.34 -24.09
N PRO A 493 24.35 -2.15 -25.16
CA PRO A 493 23.46 -3.30 -25.28
C PRO A 493 23.76 -4.39 -24.23
N ALA A 494 25.00 -4.51 -23.77
CA ALA A 494 25.36 -5.49 -22.74
C ALA A 494 24.77 -5.10 -21.38
N VAL A 495 24.83 -3.80 -21.03
CA VAL A 495 24.24 -3.28 -19.79
C VAL A 495 22.72 -3.39 -19.83
N ARG A 496 22.08 -3.00 -20.95
CA ARG A 496 20.62 -3.12 -21.13
C ARG A 496 20.15 -4.57 -21.03
N ALA A 497 20.85 -5.51 -21.67
CA ALA A 497 20.54 -6.94 -21.58
C ALA A 497 20.66 -7.46 -20.14
N LEU A 498 21.72 -7.07 -19.41
CA LEU A 498 21.93 -7.42 -18.01
C LEU A 498 20.82 -6.86 -17.11
N ARG A 499 20.44 -5.59 -17.26
CA ARG A 499 19.34 -4.96 -16.51
C ARG A 499 18.00 -5.65 -16.77
N SER A 500 17.70 -5.90 -18.04
CA SER A 500 16.51 -6.64 -18.46
C SER A 500 16.44 -8.02 -17.80
N ARG A 501 17.57 -8.74 -17.72
CA ARG A 501 17.70 -10.01 -17.01
C ARG A 501 17.52 -9.86 -15.49
N GLN A 502 18.10 -8.84 -14.86
CA GLN A 502 17.91 -8.58 -13.43
C GLN A 502 16.44 -8.30 -13.08
N MET A 503 15.73 -7.50 -13.89
CA MET A 503 14.29 -7.28 -13.67
C MET A 503 13.50 -8.60 -13.71
N ARG A 504 13.80 -9.47 -14.69
CA ARG A 504 13.21 -10.82 -14.75
C ARG A 504 13.58 -11.69 -13.55
N ASN A 505 14.82 -11.62 -13.06
CA ASN A 505 15.26 -12.34 -11.85
C ASN A 505 14.45 -11.94 -10.62
N PHE A 506 14.25 -10.63 -10.42
CA PHE A 506 13.47 -10.10 -9.32
C PHE A 506 12.00 -10.54 -9.39
N ILE A 507 11.38 -10.40 -10.56
CA ILE A 507 9.98 -10.82 -10.79
C ILE A 507 9.82 -12.33 -10.59
N ALA A 508 10.72 -13.14 -11.15
CA ALA A 508 10.68 -14.59 -10.98
C ALA A 508 10.86 -14.99 -9.51
N THR A 509 11.83 -14.40 -8.82
CA THR A 509 12.06 -14.67 -7.39
C THR A 509 10.81 -14.32 -6.56
N LEU A 510 10.22 -13.16 -6.82
CA LEU A 510 9.00 -12.70 -6.14
C LEU A 510 7.83 -13.67 -6.33
N MET A 511 7.54 -14.04 -7.58
CA MET A 511 6.39 -14.89 -7.91
C MET A 511 6.56 -16.36 -7.54
N LEU A 512 7.81 -16.84 -7.43
CA LEU A 512 8.12 -18.23 -7.06
C LEU A 512 8.31 -18.43 -5.55
N SER A 513 8.44 -17.35 -4.77
CA SER A 513 8.56 -17.42 -3.30
C SER A 513 7.23 -17.76 -2.62
N GLN A 514 7.29 -18.46 -1.49
CA GLN A 514 6.11 -18.62 -0.62
C GLN A 514 5.77 -17.30 0.06
N GLY A 515 4.49 -17.07 0.34
CA GLY A 515 3.97 -15.81 0.87
C GLY A 515 2.99 -15.16 -0.10
N VAL A 516 2.72 -13.88 0.08
CA VAL A 516 1.81 -13.09 -0.77
C VAL A 516 2.66 -12.11 -1.57
N PRO A 517 2.82 -12.27 -2.90
CA PRO A 517 3.59 -11.34 -3.70
C PRO A 517 2.84 -10.02 -3.93
N MET A 518 3.58 -8.91 -3.86
CA MET A 518 3.12 -7.57 -4.22
C MET A 518 4.00 -7.00 -5.34
N LEU A 519 3.36 -6.52 -6.41
CA LEU A 519 3.98 -5.85 -7.55
C LEU A 519 3.62 -4.36 -7.53
N SER A 520 4.61 -3.49 -7.70
CA SER A 520 4.36 -2.04 -7.83
C SER A 520 3.97 -1.70 -9.27
N HIS A 521 2.98 -0.81 -9.42
CA HIS A 521 2.43 -0.48 -10.73
C HIS A 521 3.48 0.02 -11.72
N GLY A 522 3.43 -0.53 -12.93
CA GLY A 522 4.32 -0.19 -14.02
C GLY A 522 5.67 -0.89 -13.98
N ASP A 523 6.01 -1.65 -12.93
CA ASP A 523 7.23 -2.49 -12.94
C ASP A 523 7.17 -3.55 -14.04
N GLU A 524 5.97 -4.01 -14.42
CA GLU A 524 5.76 -4.90 -15.57
C GLU A 524 6.09 -4.24 -16.92
N PHE A 525 6.21 -2.90 -16.94
CA PHE A 525 6.61 -2.09 -18.10
C PHE A 525 8.01 -1.49 -17.95
N ALA A 526 8.75 -1.84 -16.90
CA ALA A 526 9.99 -1.17 -16.52
C ALA A 526 9.80 0.36 -16.34
N ARG A 527 8.77 0.75 -15.58
CA ARG A 527 8.55 2.13 -15.13
C ARG A 527 9.83 2.65 -14.46
N THR A 528 10.18 3.90 -14.73
CA THR A 528 11.32 4.61 -14.15
C THR A 528 10.86 5.96 -13.63
N GLN A 529 11.48 6.39 -12.53
CA GLN A 529 11.39 7.71 -11.92
C GLN A 529 12.69 8.50 -12.15
N GLY A 530 13.54 8.08 -13.11
CA GLY A 530 14.79 8.75 -13.44
C GLY A 530 15.82 8.75 -12.32
N GLY A 531 15.78 7.75 -11.43
CA GLY A 531 16.63 7.71 -10.25
C GLY A 531 16.09 8.50 -9.05
N ASN A 532 14.89 9.08 -9.14
CA ASN A 532 14.20 9.61 -7.96
C ASN A 532 13.60 8.43 -7.16
N ASN A 533 14.08 8.22 -5.93
CA ASN A 533 13.63 7.15 -5.05
C ASN A 533 12.60 7.60 -4.01
N ASN A 534 12.14 8.86 -4.11
CA ASN A 534 11.17 9.45 -3.19
C ASN A 534 10.26 10.41 -3.96
N ALA A 535 9.56 9.91 -4.98
CA ALA A 535 8.75 10.74 -5.87
C ALA A 535 7.41 11.20 -5.24
N TYR A 536 7.36 11.35 -3.91
CA TYR A 536 6.16 11.64 -3.14
C TYR A 536 5.49 12.97 -3.52
N CYS A 537 6.27 13.92 -4.04
CA CYS A 537 5.79 15.24 -4.44
C CYS A 537 5.75 15.48 -5.96
N GLN A 538 5.98 14.43 -6.76
CA GLN A 538 6.12 14.51 -8.22
C GLN A 538 4.85 14.07 -8.93
N ASP A 539 3.83 14.93 -8.98
CA ASP A 539 2.62 14.69 -9.78
C ASP A 539 2.84 15.08 -11.26
N ASN A 540 3.71 14.33 -11.94
CA ASN A 540 4.11 14.56 -13.33
C ASN A 540 4.63 13.27 -13.99
N GLU A 541 5.21 13.38 -15.19
CA GLU A 541 5.72 12.26 -15.98
C GLU A 541 6.79 11.41 -15.30
N THR A 542 7.44 11.94 -14.24
CA THR A 542 8.35 11.15 -13.39
C THR A 542 7.62 9.99 -12.73
N SER A 543 6.40 10.23 -12.25
CA SER A 543 5.65 9.24 -11.48
C SER A 543 4.59 8.50 -12.31
N TRP A 544 4.04 9.16 -13.35
CA TRP A 544 2.96 8.59 -14.14
C TRP A 544 3.41 7.40 -15.02
N VAL A 545 2.60 6.35 -15.07
CA VAL A 545 2.89 5.16 -15.88
C VAL A 545 2.90 5.53 -17.36
N ARG A 546 4.03 5.28 -18.03
CA ARG A 546 4.11 5.31 -19.49
C ARG A 546 3.65 3.97 -20.06
N TRP A 547 2.47 3.94 -20.66
CA TRP A 547 1.93 2.75 -21.30
C TRP A 547 2.62 2.46 -22.65
N PRO A 548 3.15 1.24 -22.87
CA PRO A 548 3.80 0.90 -24.12
C PRO A 548 2.78 0.84 -25.28
N VAL A 549 3.21 1.29 -26.46
CA VAL A 549 2.38 1.24 -27.68
C VAL A 549 2.69 -0.05 -28.45
N PRO A 550 1.71 -0.95 -28.65
CA PRO A 550 1.94 -2.17 -29.42
C PRO A 550 1.98 -1.88 -30.93
N GLY A 551 2.73 -2.69 -31.67
CA GLY A 551 2.74 -2.62 -33.14
C GLY A 551 4.08 -3.06 -33.76
N LYS A 552 4.06 -3.33 -35.07
CA LYS A 552 5.30 -3.67 -35.82
C LYS A 552 6.31 -2.52 -35.84
N ASP A 553 5.82 -1.29 -35.80
CA ASP A 553 6.63 -0.07 -35.81
C ASP A 553 6.86 0.50 -34.40
N ALA A 554 6.57 -0.28 -33.35
CA ALA A 554 6.78 0.14 -31.96
C ALA A 554 8.26 0.50 -31.71
N ALA A 555 8.49 1.54 -30.90
CA ALA A 555 9.84 1.93 -30.48
C ALA A 555 10.50 0.79 -29.70
N GLU A 556 11.84 0.73 -29.71
CA GLU A 556 12.59 -0.35 -29.06
C GLU A 556 12.22 -0.52 -27.58
N GLY A 557 12.16 0.58 -26.82
CA GLY A 557 11.75 0.54 -25.41
C GLY A 557 10.31 0.07 -25.19
N ASP A 558 9.39 0.30 -26.14
CA ASP A 558 8.02 -0.24 -26.04
C ASP A 558 8.02 -1.77 -26.26
N ARG A 559 8.90 -2.29 -27.13
CA ARG A 559 9.04 -3.74 -27.35
C ARG A 559 9.60 -4.43 -26.11
N GLU A 560 10.62 -3.84 -25.49
CA GLU A 560 11.22 -4.35 -24.23
C GLU A 560 10.20 -4.35 -23.09
N ALA A 561 9.42 -3.28 -22.95
CA ALA A 561 8.35 -3.20 -21.97
C ALA A 561 7.27 -4.27 -22.20
N LEU A 562 6.88 -4.51 -23.46
CA LEU A 562 5.92 -5.57 -23.81
C LEU A 562 6.48 -6.98 -23.59
N GLU A 563 7.78 -7.19 -23.76
CA GLU A 563 8.47 -8.44 -23.43
C GLU A 563 8.45 -8.70 -21.92
N LEU A 564 8.80 -7.70 -21.11
CA LEU A 564 8.73 -7.80 -19.66
C LEU A 564 7.29 -8.02 -19.17
N LEU A 565 6.29 -7.37 -19.78
CA LEU A 565 4.89 -7.60 -19.48
C LEU A 565 4.50 -9.07 -19.73
N ARG A 566 4.89 -9.63 -20.89
CA ARG A 566 4.61 -11.05 -21.21
C ARG A 566 5.27 -11.98 -20.22
N PHE A 567 6.53 -11.74 -19.87
CA PHE A 567 7.25 -12.52 -18.86
C PHE A 567 6.54 -12.46 -17.50
N THR A 568 6.18 -11.25 -17.05
CA THR A 568 5.50 -11.02 -15.77
C THR A 568 4.17 -11.77 -15.70
N ARG A 569 3.36 -11.67 -16.78
CA ARG A 569 2.12 -12.45 -16.94
C ARG A 569 2.40 -13.94 -16.77
N SER A 570 3.34 -14.49 -17.53
CA SER A 570 3.67 -15.92 -17.47
C SER A 570 4.03 -16.38 -16.05
N LEU A 571 4.76 -15.58 -15.28
CA LEU A 571 5.13 -15.92 -13.89
C LEU A 571 3.95 -15.84 -12.91
N ILE A 572 3.06 -14.84 -13.06
CA ILE A 572 1.84 -14.74 -12.25
C ILE A 572 0.91 -15.92 -12.54
N TRP A 573 0.72 -16.27 -13.81
CA TRP A 573 -0.11 -17.41 -14.21
C TRP A 573 0.51 -18.75 -13.79
N LEU A 574 1.84 -18.90 -13.87
CA LEU A 574 2.54 -20.08 -13.34
C LEU A 574 2.26 -20.25 -11.84
N ARG A 575 2.39 -19.18 -11.04
CA ARG A 575 2.04 -19.21 -9.60
C ARG A 575 0.56 -19.55 -9.38
N ARG A 576 -0.32 -19.01 -10.22
CA ARG A 576 -1.77 -19.23 -10.14
C ARG A 576 -2.14 -20.68 -10.46
N ASP A 577 -1.41 -21.35 -11.34
CA ASP A 577 -1.77 -22.70 -11.78
C ASP A 577 -1.13 -23.79 -10.90
N HIS A 578 -0.06 -23.46 -10.19
CA HIS A 578 0.71 -24.41 -9.38
C HIS A 578 0.63 -24.12 -7.87
N PRO A 579 -0.24 -24.84 -7.11
CA PRO A 579 -0.33 -24.76 -5.64
C PRO A 579 0.99 -24.85 -4.86
N VAL A 580 2.02 -25.51 -5.41
CA VAL A 580 3.32 -25.66 -4.75
C VAL A 580 4.00 -24.31 -4.44
N PHE A 581 3.75 -23.25 -5.22
CA PHE A 581 4.29 -21.90 -4.99
C PHE A 581 3.48 -21.07 -3.99
N ARG A 582 2.29 -21.54 -3.61
CA ARG A 582 1.31 -20.81 -2.82
C ARG A 582 0.72 -21.65 -1.69
N ARG A 583 1.59 -22.30 -0.92
CA ARG A 583 1.18 -23.15 0.19
C ARG A 583 0.63 -22.30 1.35
N ARG A 584 -0.38 -22.81 2.06
CA ARG A 584 -0.87 -22.22 3.32
C ARG A 584 -0.04 -22.68 4.53
N ARG A 585 0.75 -23.75 4.42
CA ARG A 585 1.64 -24.26 5.46
C ARG A 585 3.10 -24.18 5.02
N PHE A 586 3.99 -23.94 5.99
CA PHE A 586 5.43 -24.01 5.79
C PHE A 586 5.89 -25.39 5.32
N PHE A 587 7.03 -25.42 4.65
CA PHE A 587 7.73 -26.66 4.35
C PHE A 587 8.24 -27.32 5.65
N HIS A 588 8.27 -28.66 5.68
CA HIS A 588 8.75 -29.42 6.84
C HIS A 588 10.15 -30.03 6.63
N GLY A 589 10.59 -30.20 5.38
CA GLY A 589 11.87 -30.84 5.05
C GLY A 589 11.88 -32.32 5.42
N ARG A 590 10.70 -32.99 5.41
CA ARG A 590 10.56 -34.41 5.74
C ARG A 590 9.62 -35.10 4.75
N PRO A 591 9.78 -36.41 4.51
CA PRO A 591 8.82 -37.18 3.70
C PRO A 591 7.41 -37.08 4.30
N VAL A 592 6.39 -36.98 3.45
CA VAL A 592 4.99 -36.90 3.87
C VAL A 592 4.38 -38.31 3.80
N GLU A 593 3.78 -38.80 4.89
CA GLU A 593 3.13 -40.12 4.92
C GLU A 593 2.03 -40.21 3.83
N GLY A 594 2.10 -41.23 2.97
CA GLY A 594 1.12 -41.48 1.90
C GLY A 594 1.47 -40.92 0.50
N THR A 595 2.68 -40.41 0.29
CA THR A 595 3.23 -40.16 -1.05
C THR A 595 3.81 -41.45 -1.66
N HIS A 596 3.74 -41.58 -3.00
CA HIS A 596 4.33 -42.73 -3.71
C HIS A 596 5.87 -42.69 -3.74
N ASP A 597 6.44 -41.48 -3.65
CA ASP A 597 7.87 -41.24 -3.57
C ASP A 597 8.23 -40.86 -2.12
N GLU A 598 9.21 -41.51 -1.50
CA GLU A 598 9.72 -41.21 -0.14
C GLU A 598 10.44 -39.83 -0.05
N LEU A 599 10.24 -38.95 -1.04
CA LEU A 599 10.87 -37.64 -1.15
C LEU A 599 10.28 -36.64 -0.14
N SER A 600 11.13 -35.76 0.38
CA SER A 600 10.70 -34.63 1.20
C SER A 600 9.88 -33.61 0.40
N ASP A 601 9.21 -32.71 1.10
CA ASP A 601 8.46 -31.63 0.47
C ASP A 601 9.34 -30.51 -0.12
N ILE A 602 10.60 -30.43 0.32
CA ILE A 602 11.65 -29.54 -0.19
C ILE A 602 13.02 -30.20 -0.05
N ALA A 603 13.93 -29.95 -0.99
CA ALA A 603 15.34 -30.30 -0.89
C ALA A 603 16.23 -29.19 -1.50
N TRP A 604 17.43 -29.00 -0.96
CA TRP A 604 18.36 -27.95 -1.37
C TRP A 604 19.66 -28.56 -1.86
N PHE A 605 20.18 -28.08 -2.98
CA PHE A 605 21.37 -28.62 -3.63
C PHE A 605 22.40 -27.52 -3.93
N THR A 606 23.66 -27.90 -3.89
CA THR A 606 24.74 -27.13 -4.52
C THR A 606 24.59 -27.16 -6.04
N HIS A 607 25.30 -26.29 -6.76
CA HIS A 607 25.30 -26.34 -8.23
C HIS A 607 25.85 -27.69 -8.77
N GLU A 608 26.62 -28.43 -7.97
CA GLU A 608 27.12 -29.77 -8.35
C GLU A 608 26.07 -30.88 -8.19
N GLY A 609 24.86 -30.56 -7.72
CA GLY A 609 23.77 -31.52 -7.53
C GLY A 609 23.85 -32.32 -6.22
N GLU A 610 24.76 -31.95 -5.31
CA GLU A 610 24.84 -32.54 -3.97
C GLU A 610 23.88 -31.83 -3.00
N GLU A 611 23.20 -32.58 -2.15
CA GLU A 611 22.33 -32.00 -1.11
C GLU A 611 23.15 -31.15 -0.12
N MET A 612 22.70 -29.92 0.13
CA MET A 612 23.43 -28.94 0.93
C MET A 612 23.56 -29.38 2.39
N ARG A 613 24.78 -29.32 2.91
CA ARG A 613 25.12 -29.57 4.33
C ARG A 613 25.32 -28.26 5.06
N GLN A 614 25.39 -28.32 6.40
CA GLN A 614 25.55 -27.12 7.26
C GLN A 614 26.71 -26.20 6.85
N ARG A 615 27.83 -26.77 6.38
CA ARG A 615 29.01 -26.01 5.93
C ARG A 615 28.74 -25.19 4.67
N ASP A 616 27.87 -25.70 3.80
CA ASP A 616 27.56 -25.08 2.50
C ASP A 616 26.69 -23.84 2.73
N TRP A 617 25.79 -23.88 3.71
CA TRP A 617 25.01 -22.72 4.18
C TRP A 617 25.85 -21.61 4.82
N GLN A 618 27.00 -21.96 5.38
CA GLN A 618 27.91 -21.02 6.06
C GLN A 618 29.00 -20.48 5.13
N ALA A 619 29.11 -21.00 3.91
CA ALA A 619 30.12 -20.59 2.95
C ALA A 619 29.87 -19.14 2.51
N ALA A 620 30.75 -18.24 2.92
CA ALA A 620 30.56 -16.80 2.74
C ALA A 620 30.46 -16.36 1.27
N HIS A 621 30.96 -17.17 0.34
CA HIS A 621 31.02 -16.88 -1.10
C HIS A 621 30.02 -17.68 -1.95
N ALA A 622 29.14 -18.47 -1.33
CA ALA A 622 28.14 -19.20 -2.09
C ALA A 622 27.11 -18.20 -2.65
N GLN A 623 27.06 -18.11 -3.99
CA GLN A 623 26.17 -17.21 -4.75
C GLN A 623 25.25 -18.01 -5.70
N SER A 624 25.18 -19.32 -5.52
CA SER A 624 24.34 -20.20 -6.31
C SER A 624 23.72 -21.27 -5.44
N LEU A 625 22.49 -21.66 -5.78
CA LEU A 625 21.78 -22.77 -5.15
C LEU A 625 20.76 -23.36 -6.11
N ALA A 626 20.39 -24.60 -5.85
CA ALA A 626 19.23 -25.23 -6.47
C ALA A 626 18.25 -25.68 -5.39
N VAL A 627 16.95 -25.55 -5.65
CA VAL A 627 15.90 -25.97 -4.71
C VAL A 627 14.84 -26.78 -5.45
N PHE A 628 14.56 -27.96 -4.91
CA PHE A 628 13.50 -28.84 -5.36
C PHE A 628 12.24 -28.63 -4.52
N LEU A 629 11.11 -28.42 -5.18
CA LEU A 629 9.79 -28.32 -4.58
C LEU A 629 8.93 -29.50 -5.03
N ASN A 630 8.44 -30.28 -4.08
CA ASN A 630 7.70 -31.51 -4.38
C ASN A 630 6.18 -31.27 -4.38
N GLY A 631 5.58 -31.21 -5.57
CA GLY A 631 4.14 -31.03 -5.73
C GLY A 631 3.28 -32.20 -5.24
N ASN A 632 3.87 -33.39 -5.06
CA ASN A 632 3.17 -34.56 -4.51
C ASN A 632 3.11 -34.57 -2.97
N ALA A 633 3.89 -33.72 -2.31
CA ALA A 633 4.05 -33.65 -0.86
C ALA A 633 3.39 -32.39 -0.24
N ILE A 634 2.34 -31.86 -0.87
CA ILE A 634 1.53 -30.77 -0.31
C ILE A 634 0.70 -31.32 0.85
N SER A 635 1.08 -30.97 2.08
CA SER A 635 0.51 -31.54 3.31
C SER A 635 -0.86 -31.00 3.72
N GLU A 636 -1.36 -29.98 3.02
CA GLU A 636 -2.62 -29.31 3.34
C GLU A 636 -3.77 -29.78 2.45
N PRO A 637 -4.97 -29.97 3.01
CA PRO A 637 -6.12 -30.42 2.24
C PRO A 637 -6.79 -29.27 1.49
N GLY A 638 -7.36 -29.54 0.33
CA GLY A 638 -8.17 -28.59 -0.44
C GLY A 638 -9.44 -28.15 0.29
N VAL A 639 -10.27 -27.36 -0.40
CA VAL A 639 -11.42 -26.66 0.21
C VAL A 639 -12.46 -27.65 0.76
N ARG A 640 -12.53 -28.87 0.22
CA ARG A 640 -13.44 -29.93 0.66
C ARG A 640 -12.72 -31.09 1.37
N GLY A 641 -11.49 -30.89 1.82
CA GLY A 641 -10.71 -31.92 2.51
C GLY A 641 -9.89 -32.83 1.59
N GLU A 642 -9.97 -32.62 0.27
CA GLU A 642 -9.28 -33.44 -0.73
C GLU A 642 -7.76 -33.26 -0.70
N ARG A 643 -7.01 -34.29 -1.11
CA ARG A 643 -5.55 -34.17 -1.26
C ARG A 643 -5.25 -33.25 -2.45
N ILE A 644 -4.32 -32.30 -2.24
CA ILE A 644 -3.77 -31.46 -3.30
C ILE A 644 -2.49 -32.13 -3.82
N THR A 645 -2.40 -32.27 -5.14
CA THR A 645 -1.17 -32.67 -5.84
C THR A 645 -0.88 -31.66 -6.93
N ASP A 646 0.39 -31.52 -7.26
CA ASP A 646 0.91 -30.59 -8.25
C ASP A 646 2.15 -31.19 -8.91
N ASP A 647 2.60 -30.56 -9.99
CA ASP A 647 3.88 -30.88 -10.59
C ASP A 647 5.03 -30.54 -9.63
N SER A 648 6.18 -31.18 -9.82
CA SER A 648 7.38 -30.88 -9.03
C SER A 648 8.30 -29.92 -9.79
N PHE A 649 8.99 -29.05 -9.07
CA PHE A 649 9.81 -28.01 -9.67
C PHE A 649 11.23 -28.04 -9.12
N LEU A 650 12.19 -27.71 -9.97
CA LEU A 650 13.58 -27.48 -9.61
C LEU A 650 13.95 -26.06 -10.04
N LEU A 651 14.25 -25.20 -9.08
CA LEU A 651 14.62 -23.81 -9.31
C LEU A 651 16.13 -23.69 -9.14
N LEU A 652 16.79 -23.15 -10.16
CA LEU A 652 18.23 -22.97 -10.23
C LEU A 652 18.54 -21.48 -10.17
N PHE A 653 19.26 -21.04 -9.15
CA PHE A 653 19.63 -19.65 -8.94
C PHE A 653 21.13 -19.50 -9.14
N ASN A 654 21.54 -18.74 -10.16
CA ASN A 654 22.90 -18.28 -10.32
C ASN A 654 22.98 -16.78 -10.07
N ALA A 655 23.30 -16.35 -8.85
CA ALA A 655 23.58 -14.94 -8.54
C ALA A 655 25.08 -14.58 -8.73
N HIS A 656 25.90 -15.55 -9.13
CA HIS A 656 27.31 -15.33 -9.44
C HIS A 656 27.47 -14.52 -10.72
N HIS A 657 28.57 -13.79 -10.81
CA HIS A 657 28.91 -12.93 -11.95
C HIS A 657 29.51 -13.71 -13.14
N GLU A 658 29.66 -15.02 -13.02
CA GLU A 658 30.13 -15.92 -14.08
C GLU A 658 29.07 -16.99 -14.38
N PRO A 659 29.05 -17.55 -15.59
CA PRO A 659 28.26 -18.73 -15.89
C PRO A 659 28.64 -19.92 -15.01
N LEU A 660 27.66 -20.68 -14.55
CA LEU A 660 27.86 -21.87 -13.72
C LEU A 660 27.08 -23.07 -14.28
N ASP A 661 27.69 -24.25 -14.17
CA ASP A 661 27.04 -25.51 -14.49
C ASP A 661 26.27 -26.04 -13.29
N PHE A 662 25.00 -26.37 -13.52
CA PHE A 662 24.10 -27.02 -12.57
C PHE A 662 23.86 -28.47 -12.98
N VAL A 663 24.01 -29.40 -12.03
CA VAL A 663 23.68 -30.81 -12.23
C VAL A 663 22.24 -31.07 -11.79
N VAL A 664 21.43 -31.69 -12.65
CA VAL A 664 20.06 -32.10 -12.31
C VAL A 664 20.11 -33.26 -11.31
N PRO A 665 19.48 -33.16 -10.11
CA PRO A 665 19.55 -34.21 -9.11
C PRO A 665 18.98 -35.56 -9.60
N VAL A 666 19.71 -36.65 -9.35
CA VAL A 666 19.43 -37.97 -9.97
C VAL A 666 18.16 -38.64 -9.40
N ASP A 667 17.94 -38.51 -8.08
CA ASP A 667 16.86 -39.23 -7.38
C ASP A 667 15.53 -38.45 -7.32
N HIS A 668 15.44 -37.31 -8.02
CA HIS A 668 14.30 -36.38 -7.91
C HIS A 668 13.45 -36.33 -9.18
N GLY A 669 13.72 -37.18 -10.17
CA GLY A 669 12.92 -37.27 -11.40
C GLY A 669 13.74 -37.71 -12.60
N LYS A 670 13.14 -38.54 -13.47
CA LYS A 670 13.84 -39.07 -14.66
C LYS A 670 14.00 -38.06 -15.78
N GLN A 671 13.01 -37.18 -15.94
CA GLN A 671 12.96 -36.20 -17.02
C GLN A 671 12.35 -34.90 -16.51
N TRP A 672 12.93 -33.80 -16.96
CA TRP A 672 12.56 -32.43 -16.61
C TRP A 672 12.43 -31.60 -17.88
N GLN A 673 11.62 -30.55 -17.81
CA GLN A 673 11.48 -29.56 -18.87
C GLN A 673 11.75 -28.15 -18.33
N VAL A 674 12.60 -27.38 -19.01
CA VAL A 674 12.79 -25.96 -18.70
C VAL A 674 11.50 -25.21 -19.05
N ILE A 675 10.97 -24.43 -18.12
CA ILE A 675 9.73 -23.65 -18.30
C ILE A 675 9.91 -22.15 -18.02
N VAL A 676 10.98 -21.77 -17.33
CA VAL A 676 11.37 -20.38 -17.11
C VAL A 676 12.88 -20.28 -17.26
N ASP A 677 13.34 -19.28 -18.00
CA ASP A 677 14.74 -18.89 -18.09
C ASP A 677 14.80 -17.36 -18.20
N THR A 678 15.40 -16.69 -17.21
CA THR A 678 15.50 -15.23 -17.19
C THR A 678 16.50 -14.67 -18.19
N ALA A 679 17.37 -15.52 -18.77
CA ALA A 679 18.24 -15.15 -19.88
C ALA A 679 17.48 -15.05 -21.21
N VAL A 680 16.24 -15.57 -21.30
CA VAL A 680 15.40 -15.50 -22.49
C VAL A 680 14.43 -14.31 -22.38
N PRO A 681 14.57 -13.23 -23.18
CA PRO A 681 13.80 -11.99 -22.99
C PRO A 681 12.27 -12.16 -23.05
N GLY A 682 11.77 -12.99 -23.96
CA GLY A 682 10.34 -13.27 -24.12
C GLY A 682 9.78 -14.35 -23.19
N GLY A 683 10.62 -14.94 -22.33
CA GLY A 683 10.29 -16.17 -21.61
C GLY A 683 10.35 -17.42 -22.50
N VAL A 684 10.11 -18.57 -21.90
CA VAL A 684 10.11 -19.88 -22.58
C VAL A 684 8.67 -20.19 -22.99
N GLU A 685 8.44 -20.43 -24.29
CA GLU A 685 7.10 -20.79 -24.78
C GLU A 685 6.64 -22.13 -24.17
N PRO A 686 5.38 -22.24 -23.71
CA PRO A 686 4.87 -23.47 -23.10
C PRO A 686 5.14 -24.72 -23.95
N GLY A 687 5.74 -25.74 -23.33
CA GLY A 687 6.05 -27.03 -23.99
C GLY A 687 7.24 -27.02 -24.96
N SER A 688 7.84 -25.86 -25.25
CA SER A 688 8.99 -25.71 -26.16
C SER A 688 10.36 -25.86 -25.48
N GLY A 689 10.40 -25.71 -24.16
CA GLY A 689 11.67 -25.67 -23.42
C GLY A 689 12.44 -26.98 -23.47
N GLN A 690 13.76 -26.87 -23.31
CA GLN A 690 14.69 -27.99 -23.36
C GLN A 690 14.29 -29.07 -22.36
N LYS A 691 14.32 -30.33 -22.81
CA LYS A 691 14.14 -31.50 -21.95
C LYS A 691 15.48 -32.03 -21.51
N VAL A 692 15.64 -32.31 -20.23
CA VAL A 692 16.86 -32.86 -19.64
C VAL A 692 16.55 -34.06 -18.75
N ALA A 693 17.52 -34.96 -18.64
CA ALA A 693 17.45 -36.14 -17.78
C ALA A 693 18.13 -35.87 -16.43
N ALA A 694 17.84 -36.72 -15.46
CA ALA A 694 18.58 -36.75 -14.20
C ALA A 694 20.08 -36.96 -14.44
N GLY A 695 20.93 -36.16 -13.80
CA GLY A 695 22.39 -36.16 -13.96
C GLY A 695 22.92 -35.31 -15.13
N ASP A 696 22.04 -34.77 -15.99
CA ASP A 696 22.46 -33.83 -17.03
C ASP A 696 22.99 -32.53 -16.43
N ARG A 697 23.87 -31.86 -17.18
CA ARG A 697 24.43 -30.54 -16.82
C ARG A 697 23.75 -29.44 -17.64
N LEU A 698 23.31 -28.39 -16.95
CA LEU A 698 22.74 -27.18 -17.52
C LEU A 698 23.63 -25.99 -17.18
N THR A 699 24.11 -25.27 -18.20
CA THR A 699 24.87 -24.04 -17.99
C THR A 699 23.90 -22.87 -17.83
N LEU A 700 23.88 -22.27 -16.64
CA LEU A 700 23.20 -21.00 -16.40
C LEU A 700 24.20 -19.87 -16.65
N VAL A 701 23.81 -18.88 -17.45
CA VAL A 701 24.63 -17.67 -17.62
C VAL A 701 24.75 -16.91 -16.29
N ASP A 702 25.67 -15.95 -16.23
CA ASP A 702 25.82 -15.09 -15.06
C ASP A 702 24.49 -14.46 -14.65
N ARG A 703 24.25 -14.32 -13.35
CA ARG A 703 23.09 -13.61 -12.79
C ARG A 703 21.76 -13.99 -13.45
N SER A 704 21.43 -15.28 -13.44
CA SER A 704 20.24 -15.83 -14.07
C SER A 704 19.51 -16.84 -13.18
N LEU A 705 18.26 -17.09 -13.52
CA LEU A 705 17.38 -18.06 -12.87
C LEU A 705 16.75 -18.95 -13.93
N MET A 706 16.72 -20.25 -13.66
CA MET A 706 16.03 -21.23 -14.49
C MET A 706 15.09 -22.08 -13.63
N VAL A 707 13.90 -22.39 -14.16
CA VAL A 707 12.93 -23.29 -13.50
C VAL A 707 12.65 -24.48 -14.41
N LEU A 708 12.78 -25.66 -13.82
CA LEU A 708 12.47 -26.92 -14.46
C LEU A 708 11.21 -27.51 -13.83
N GLN A 709 10.36 -28.09 -14.66
CA GLN A 709 9.13 -28.78 -14.27
C GLN A 709 9.24 -30.27 -14.53
N ARG A 710 8.73 -31.06 -13.58
CA ARG A 710 8.52 -32.50 -13.69
C ARG A 710 7.02 -32.76 -13.47
N PRO A 711 6.28 -33.15 -14.52
CA PRO A 711 4.87 -33.48 -14.41
C PRO A 711 4.60 -34.56 -13.34
N ALA A 712 3.49 -34.40 -12.61
CA ALA A 712 3.06 -35.30 -11.53
C ALA A 712 2.75 -36.73 -11.97
#